data_AF-A0ABD3NPQ9-F1
#
_entry.id   AF-A0ABD3NPQ9-F1
#
_cell.length_a   1.000
_cell.length_b   1.000
_cell.length_c   1.000
_cell.angle_alpha   90.00
_cell.angle_beta   90.00
_cell.angle_gamma   90.00
#
_symmetry.space_group_name_H-M   'P 1'
#
loop_
_entity.id
_entity.type
_entity.pdbx_description
1 polymer ?
#
loop_
_entity_poly.entity_id
_entity_poly.type
_entity_poly.pdbx_seq_one_letter_code
_entity_poly.pdbx_strand_id
1 'polypeptide(L)'
;MSPYPEHDEEDEEEIDEEQLADYCAMLDKLGNFPEKAAINALSIAAEDFSEVPTSASKIFDAIRTRMLNSSSGRLIPLVYVIDSLLKNVGGAYIDVILNDAHEWMGSVHASLQKSGDTNGVGRLKKVWNTWRDQGVVKDEDRWRKIGACFTEVSAASGASASIAADGTDASGFARNPDGTLQLPSSLRRQMQTLLDEVQNTSEVDELDKVSLERLAEINPDLLKQIQAEAEMILLEKQQVALGNPSATSSDTHQTESDWSKLKLNHLEKSNTIVANLQRHVRLASTQTTVPKSQCDTTVHLYAAVSASAQLLTEMMQELQVSSQLGESPLVKRKRRYSLVKPQMFTTEGIKERNDAVIARLYEVGLPFVCSADGRRFGTQLELSKHLDALFRKSQLEKLMEKTEERGWYVNETTWLGLMSIDDSEEKIDAEDKQAANPDEIANDETATILADEARSKCILCGISFAMLFDQEDGEWKYKNCIEKDVLKEDDGPTLDEEEFEAVLVHKTCLDKNSNVEHDSNVHSNVYRGADSITRRHLVFSLLASSSLLPPSAHAAVNAQPTPSATTSSQTISSSASETRVIRPPLDKRQYETYTLPNGLKVLLCSDPTSTAAAVGMNVHVGACSDPVDIPGLAHFCEHMLFLGTEKYPDEDSFAKFLSANGGINNAFTDSEKTVYYFEMDGSISSRFSSALSRFGSFFSCPLFTPSATGRELNAIDSENSKNLQSDVFRLYELEKDRVNSQHPYAKFFTGNKETLLTDTKKKGIDLRQNLVDFYNQYYSANQMCLAIVAPQPINELKKYVVDGFGDIINKGVHPPEDAWAFKVPPYAEGKSLVPAVKTIMEIVPIQELRQVTVTWPVVFNSKEEREEFRLNKPDYFVASLLGHEGVGSLLSYLKEKGWANALGASDNADLSDFVTFEVTVELTSKGLAAVDDVCEAIFSYVKMLRERPIPDYIFDENLQLDELEWRYTTKGQPGQYVQSIVTAMDKFPPSLYIAGPRRLALRETSDALLSSDAPRTKFQSTEQREIIKASCRDLISRLTIQNSFLTVFSKSFEGKTDQVEKWYGTEYNIRPIPVSTIMVWENCAPAKSLGMTYPRENMFIPSERGLRVKKPVKNENNPKAITFEEKMKPITPPSVIRDDGNEGRWTVYFKEDDRFGQPKAFMIFQLLTDALYQSPTQAALAMLYQNSAADNLNEYTYDARLAGLTYDFQVLPRGARLTFGGYNDKLEGEYN
;
A
#
# COMPACT_ATOMS: atom_id res chain seq x y z
N MET A 1 -55.94 49.26 -7.56
CA MET A 1 -55.93 50.49 -8.36
C MET A 1 -54.58 50.52 -9.08
N SER A 2 -54.57 50.41 -10.42
CA SER A 2 -53.44 50.63 -11.37
C SER A 2 -52.02 50.04 -11.15
N PRO A 3 -51.17 49.93 -12.21
CA PRO A 3 -50.09 48.90 -12.29
C PRO A 3 -48.68 49.38 -12.75
N TYR A 4 -47.74 48.42 -12.87
CA TYR A 4 -46.34 48.46 -13.44
C TYR A 4 -45.28 49.28 -12.67
N PRO A 5 -43.94 49.05 -12.87
CA PRO A 5 -43.22 48.12 -13.79
C PRO A 5 -42.63 46.86 -13.07
N GLU A 6 -42.41 45.69 -13.70
CA GLU A 6 -41.40 45.26 -14.72
C GLU A 6 -40.01 44.88 -14.16
N HIS A 7 -39.33 43.93 -14.82
CA HIS A 7 -38.16 43.16 -14.35
C HIS A 7 -36.91 43.99 -14.06
N ASP A 8 -36.08 43.51 -13.12
CA ASP A 8 -34.62 43.49 -13.28
C ASP A 8 -34.18 42.02 -13.18
N GLU A 9 -33.28 41.60 -14.07
CA GLU A 9 -32.76 40.23 -14.21
C GLU A 9 -31.51 40.07 -13.33
N GLU A 10 -31.19 38.83 -12.90
CA GLU A 10 -29.87 38.56 -12.33
C GLU A 10 -28.86 38.58 -13.48
N ASP A 11 -27.96 39.57 -13.52
CA ASP A 11 -26.96 39.72 -14.58
C ASP A 11 -26.05 38.48 -14.63
N GLU A 12 -26.29 37.58 -15.60
CA GLU A 12 -25.38 36.49 -15.92
C GLU A 12 -24.05 37.08 -16.43
N GLU A 13 -22.93 36.81 -15.76
CA GLU A 13 -21.63 37.42 -16.09
C GLU A 13 -21.20 37.09 -17.53
N GLU A 14 -21.26 38.09 -18.40
CA GLU A 14 -20.84 37.98 -19.80
C GLU A 14 -19.31 37.93 -19.87
N ILE A 15 -18.75 36.97 -20.62
CA ILE A 15 -17.29 36.81 -20.73
C ILE A 15 -16.63 38.12 -21.18
N ASP A 16 -15.68 38.58 -20.36
CA ASP A 16 -14.94 39.83 -20.58
C ASP A 16 -13.82 39.67 -21.63
N GLU A 17 -13.18 40.78 -21.99
CA GLU A 17 -12.13 40.78 -23.01
C GLU A 17 -10.82 40.08 -22.55
N GLU A 18 -10.55 40.01 -21.25
CA GLU A 18 -9.35 39.38 -20.67
C GLU A 18 -9.53 37.86 -20.57
N GLN A 19 -10.66 37.39 -20.04
CA GLN A 19 -11.06 35.98 -20.02
C GLN A 19 -11.10 35.40 -21.45
N LEU A 20 -11.65 36.14 -22.42
CA LEU A 20 -11.67 35.72 -23.82
C LEU A 20 -10.26 35.72 -24.44
N ALA A 21 -9.38 36.64 -24.03
CA ALA A 21 -7.98 36.67 -24.46
C ALA A 21 -7.16 35.49 -23.89
N ASP A 22 -7.42 35.10 -22.65
CA ASP A 22 -6.79 33.92 -22.02
C ASP A 22 -7.29 32.61 -22.65
N TYR A 23 -8.60 32.50 -22.91
CA TYR A 23 -9.14 31.37 -23.67
C TYR A 23 -8.51 31.28 -25.07
N CYS A 24 -8.35 32.43 -25.73
CA CYS A 24 -7.61 32.55 -26.99
C CYS A 24 -6.15 32.09 -26.87
N ALA A 25 -5.44 32.49 -25.81
CA ALA A 25 -4.05 32.09 -25.56
C ALA A 25 -3.92 30.59 -25.25
N MET A 26 -4.92 29.97 -24.62
CA MET A 26 -5.01 28.52 -24.44
C MET A 26 -5.22 27.80 -25.78
N LEU A 27 -6.10 28.32 -26.65
CA LEU A 27 -6.32 27.76 -28.00
C LEU A 27 -5.05 27.84 -28.87
N ASP A 28 -4.27 28.91 -28.79
CA ASP A 28 -3.08 29.08 -29.63
C ASP A 28 -1.90 28.15 -29.25
N LYS A 29 -1.88 27.71 -27.97
CA LYS A 29 -0.98 26.68 -27.44
C LYS A 29 -1.36 25.26 -27.90
N LEU A 30 -2.54 25.04 -28.47
CA LEU A 30 -2.98 23.72 -28.95
C LEU A 30 -2.06 23.22 -30.07
N GLY A 31 -1.44 22.07 -29.84
CA GLY A 31 -0.50 21.43 -30.77
C GLY A 31 -1.17 20.84 -32.00
N ASN A 32 -0.37 20.32 -32.94
CA ASN A 32 -0.87 19.62 -34.14
C ASN A 32 -1.38 18.20 -33.85
N PHE A 33 -1.30 17.75 -32.59
CA PHE A 33 -1.82 16.47 -32.13
C PHE A 33 -2.86 16.73 -31.02
N PRO A 34 -3.95 15.95 -30.97
CA PRO A 34 -5.05 16.18 -30.04
C PRO A 34 -4.69 15.69 -28.64
N GLU A 35 -3.99 16.54 -27.89
CA GLU A 35 -3.58 16.24 -26.51
C GLU A 35 -4.77 16.40 -25.56
N LYS A 36 -5.22 15.27 -25.01
CA LYS A 36 -6.46 15.18 -24.20
C LYS A 36 -6.46 16.13 -22.99
N ALA A 37 -5.31 16.34 -22.35
CA ALA A 37 -5.17 17.26 -21.23
C ALA A 37 -5.46 18.72 -21.62
N ALA A 38 -4.93 19.18 -22.77
CA ALA A 38 -5.15 20.53 -23.28
C ALA A 38 -6.60 20.76 -23.72
N ILE A 39 -7.22 19.75 -24.36
CA ILE A 39 -8.64 19.79 -24.75
C ILE A 39 -9.57 19.85 -23.52
N ASN A 40 -9.27 19.07 -22.48
CA ASN A 40 -10.02 19.11 -21.22
C ASN A 40 -9.88 20.47 -20.52
N ALA A 41 -8.68 21.05 -20.44
CA ALA A 41 -8.48 22.37 -19.85
C ALA A 41 -9.27 23.47 -20.59
N LEU A 42 -9.32 23.42 -21.92
CA LEU A 42 -10.16 24.29 -22.75
C LEU A 42 -11.67 24.03 -22.60
N SER A 43 -12.08 22.86 -22.14
CA SER A 43 -13.49 22.57 -21.87
C SER A 43 -13.91 23.11 -20.51
N ILE A 44 -13.07 22.93 -19.49
CA ILE A 44 -13.30 23.45 -18.14
C ILE A 44 -13.34 24.99 -18.17
N ALA A 45 -12.39 25.65 -18.83
CA ALA A 45 -12.37 27.12 -18.98
C ALA A 45 -13.53 27.69 -19.85
N ALA A 46 -14.38 26.84 -20.41
CA ALA A 46 -15.59 27.22 -21.14
C ALA A 46 -16.87 26.84 -20.41
N GLU A 47 -16.79 26.07 -19.33
CA GLU A 47 -17.92 25.51 -18.58
C GLU A 47 -18.71 26.60 -17.86
N ASP A 48 -18.02 27.54 -17.22
CA ASP A 48 -18.63 28.69 -16.51
C ASP A 48 -19.48 29.59 -17.43
N PHE A 49 -19.25 29.52 -18.75
CA PHE A 49 -19.96 30.30 -19.77
C PHE A 49 -21.02 29.48 -20.54
N SER A 50 -21.41 28.31 -20.05
CA SER A 50 -22.28 27.38 -20.78
C SER A 50 -23.74 27.79 -20.88
N GLU A 51 -24.26 28.54 -19.92
CA GLU A 51 -25.67 28.99 -19.94
C GLU A 51 -25.84 30.30 -20.77
N VAL A 52 -24.83 31.16 -20.80
CA VAL A 52 -24.89 32.50 -21.43
C VAL A 52 -24.65 32.44 -22.95
N PRO A 53 -25.65 32.68 -23.82
CA PRO A 53 -25.50 32.43 -25.26
C PRO A 53 -24.53 33.39 -25.98
N THR A 54 -24.36 34.62 -25.48
CA THR A 54 -23.41 35.60 -26.00
C THR A 54 -21.97 35.18 -25.71
N SER A 55 -21.68 34.75 -24.48
CA SER A 55 -20.38 34.22 -24.06
C SER A 55 -20.02 32.94 -24.82
N ALA A 56 -20.96 32.00 -24.92
CA ALA A 56 -20.79 30.78 -25.72
C ALA A 56 -20.52 31.09 -27.21
N SER A 57 -21.14 32.13 -27.78
CA SER A 57 -20.85 32.61 -29.14
C SER A 57 -19.44 33.18 -29.26
N LYS A 58 -19.00 34.04 -28.33
CA LYS A 58 -17.63 34.62 -28.35
C LYS A 58 -16.56 33.53 -28.30
N ILE A 59 -16.72 32.53 -27.42
CA ILE A 59 -15.80 31.37 -27.32
C ILE A 59 -15.85 30.53 -28.61
N PHE A 60 -17.04 30.21 -29.13
CA PHE A 60 -17.15 29.44 -30.37
C PHE A 60 -16.54 30.19 -31.57
N ASP A 61 -16.76 31.50 -31.70
CA ASP A 61 -16.17 32.32 -32.77
C ASP A 61 -14.64 32.39 -32.67
N ALA A 62 -14.07 32.39 -31.45
CA ALA A 62 -12.62 32.29 -31.25
C ALA A 62 -12.03 30.94 -31.70
N ILE A 63 -12.76 29.84 -31.52
CA ILE A 63 -12.40 28.50 -32.02
C ILE A 63 -12.58 28.43 -33.54
N ARG A 64 -13.74 28.87 -34.04
CA ARG A 64 -14.14 28.87 -35.46
C ARG A 64 -13.17 29.70 -36.30
N THR A 65 -12.81 30.89 -35.84
CA THR A 65 -11.83 31.76 -36.52
C THR A 65 -10.46 31.11 -36.62
N ARG A 66 -9.99 30.44 -35.56
CA ARG A 66 -8.74 29.66 -35.61
C ARG A 66 -8.84 28.45 -36.52
N MET A 67 -9.97 27.77 -36.53
CA MET A 67 -10.22 26.60 -37.37
C MET A 67 -10.26 26.96 -38.86
N LEU A 68 -10.93 28.04 -39.25
CA LEU A 68 -11.01 28.49 -40.65
C LEU A 68 -9.67 29.07 -41.17
N ASN A 69 -8.81 29.59 -40.29
CA ASN A 69 -7.50 30.15 -40.66
C ASN A 69 -6.31 29.18 -40.46
N SER A 70 -6.55 27.96 -39.96
CA SER A 70 -5.48 27.01 -39.63
C SER A 70 -5.01 26.15 -40.80
N SER A 71 -3.72 25.82 -40.80
CA SER A 71 -3.18 24.71 -41.60
C SER A 71 -3.74 23.37 -41.13
N SER A 72 -3.84 22.39 -42.04
CA SER A 72 -4.49 21.09 -41.82
C SER A 72 -4.16 20.38 -40.50
N GLY A 73 -2.90 20.43 -40.06
CA GLY A 73 -2.44 19.81 -38.82
C GLY A 73 -3.11 20.31 -37.53
N ARG A 74 -3.70 21.51 -37.49
CA ARG A 74 -4.42 22.04 -36.30
C ARG A 74 -5.94 21.85 -36.36
N LEU A 75 -6.50 21.45 -37.51
CA LEU A 75 -7.95 21.34 -37.68
C LEU A 75 -8.56 20.26 -36.78
N ILE A 76 -7.94 19.08 -36.70
CA ILE A 76 -8.46 17.96 -35.92
C ILE A 76 -8.42 18.21 -34.40
N PRO A 77 -7.35 18.76 -33.80
CA PRO A 77 -7.37 19.23 -32.41
C PRO A 77 -8.51 20.20 -32.10
N LEU A 78 -8.74 21.23 -32.93
CA LEU A 78 -9.83 22.20 -32.72
C LEU A 78 -11.23 21.55 -32.85
N VAL A 79 -11.39 20.60 -33.77
CA VAL A 79 -12.62 19.78 -33.86
C VAL A 79 -12.87 18.97 -32.59
N TYR A 80 -11.82 18.50 -31.91
CA TYR A 80 -12.01 17.79 -30.63
C TYR A 80 -12.30 18.71 -29.44
N VAL A 81 -11.90 19.99 -29.48
CA VAL A 81 -12.40 20.99 -28.52
C VAL A 81 -13.91 21.15 -28.69
N ILE A 82 -14.37 21.34 -29.94
CA ILE A 82 -15.81 21.40 -30.27
C ILE A 82 -16.56 20.12 -29.85
N ASP A 83 -15.97 18.94 -30.10
CA ASP A 83 -16.52 17.64 -29.68
C ASP A 83 -16.66 17.53 -28.16
N SER A 84 -15.71 18.08 -27.40
CA SER A 84 -15.72 18.08 -25.93
C SER A 84 -16.75 19.06 -25.37
N LEU A 85 -16.84 20.28 -25.91
CA LEU A 85 -17.88 21.26 -25.51
C LEU A 85 -19.29 20.70 -25.71
N LEU A 86 -19.56 20.07 -26.86
CA LEU A 86 -20.87 19.50 -27.17
C LEU A 86 -21.26 18.28 -26.32
N LYS A 87 -20.30 17.55 -25.75
CA LYS A 87 -20.55 16.30 -25.00
C LYS A 87 -20.46 16.46 -23.48
N ASN A 88 -19.51 17.26 -23.02
CA ASN A 88 -19.12 17.33 -21.62
C ASN A 88 -19.64 18.61 -20.95
N VAL A 89 -19.75 19.72 -21.69
CA VAL A 89 -20.23 21.01 -21.17
C VAL A 89 -21.73 21.19 -21.49
N GLY A 90 -22.12 21.13 -22.76
CA GLY A 90 -23.52 21.28 -23.16
C GLY A 90 -24.00 22.74 -23.14
N GLY A 91 -25.18 23.00 -22.56
CA GLY A 91 -25.78 24.33 -22.49
C GLY A 91 -26.01 25.01 -23.85
N ALA A 92 -25.89 26.34 -23.88
CA ALA A 92 -26.03 27.19 -25.05
C ALA A 92 -25.06 26.84 -26.20
N TYR A 93 -23.90 26.24 -25.91
CA TYR A 93 -22.97 25.75 -26.94
C TYR A 93 -23.62 24.76 -27.91
N ILE A 94 -24.60 23.97 -27.45
CA ILE A 94 -25.28 22.98 -28.32
C ILE A 94 -25.92 23.68 -29.52
N ASP A 95 -26.71 24.73 -29.32
CA ASP A 95 -27.35 25.41 -30.44
C ASP A 95 -26.42 26.37 -31.17
N VAL A 96 -25.55 27.11 -30.47
CA VAL A 96 -24.53 27.98 -31.09
C VAL A 96 -23.68 27.21 -32.10
N ILE A 97 -23.13 26.06 -31.71
CA ILE A 97 -22.23 25.26 -32.54
C ILE A 97 -23.01 24.52 -33.64
N LEU A 98 -24.15 23.90 -33.32
CA LEU A 98 -24.91 23.08 -34.27
C LEU A 98 -25.72 23.89 -35.29
N ASN A 99 -25.92 25.20 -35.09
CA ASN A 99 -26.48 26.09 -36.10
C ASN A 99 -25.51 26.28 -37.28
N ASP A 100 -24.21 26.46 -37.00
CA ASP A 100 -23.19 26.67 -38.03
C ASP A 100 -22.46 25.38 -38.47
N ALA A 101 -22.65 24.25 -37.77
CA ALA A 101 -21.92 23.00 -37.99
C ALA A 101 -21.80 22.53 -39.45
N HIS A 102 -22.81 22.77 -40.29
CA HIS A 102 -22.76 22.42 -41.71
C HIS A 102 -21.77 23.25 -42.55
N GLU A 103 -21.51 24.51 -42.20
CA GLU A 103 -20.58 25.38 -42.94
C GLU A 103 -19.12 25.10 -42.56
N TRP A 104 -18.82 25.09 -41.26
CA TRP A 104 -17.45 24.88 -40.81
C TRP A 104 -16.99 23.43 -41.02
N MET A 105 -17.86 22.42 -40.82
CA MET A 105 -17.46 21.01 -41.04
C MET A 105 -17.17 20.74 -42.52
N GLY A 106 -17.93 21.34 -43.43
CA GLY A 106 -17.63 21.33 -44.87
C GLY A 106 -16.32 22.03 -45.22
N SER A 107 -16.04 23.17 -44.59
CA SER A 107 -14.79 23.94 -44.80
C SER A 107 -13.55 23.21 -44.27
N VAL A 108 -13.66 22.56 -43.11
CA VAL A 108 -12.61 21.70 -42.54
C VAL A 108 -12.38 20.47 -43.43
N HIS A 109 -13.46 19.81 -43.87
CA HIS A 109 -13.38 18.68 -44.79
C HIS A 109 -12.66 19.03 -46.10
N ALA A 110 -13.04 20.14 -46.74
CA ALA A 110 -12.40 20.63 -47.96
C ALA A 110 -10.92 20.98 -47.74
N SER A 111 -10.58 21.55 -46.58
CA SER A 111 -9.20 21.91 -46.22
C SER A 111 -8.31 20.68 -46.00
N LEU A 112 -8.83 19.65 -45.30
CA LEU A 112 -8.15 18.37 -45.09
C LEU A 112 -7.99 17.58 -46.40
N GLN A 113 -9.00 17.59 -47.28
CA GLN A 113 -8.87 17.03 -48.63
C GLN A 113 -7.82 17.76 -49.45
N LYS A 114 -7.80 19.10 -49.44
CA LYS A 114 -6.83 19.92 -50.16
C LYS A 114 -5.40 19.73 -49.67
N SER A 115 -5.19 19.41 -48.39
CA SER A 115 -3.88 19.03 -47.84
C SER A 115 -3.51 17.55 -48.03
N GLY A 116 -4.41 16.72 -48.56
CA GLY A 116 -4.20 15.27 -48.68
C GLY A 116 -4.25 14.50 -47.35
N ASP A 117 -4.82 15.07 -46.28
CA ASP A 117 -4.91 14.42 -44.97
C ASP A 117 -6.15 13.51 -44.90
N THR A 118 -6.03 12.33 -45.52
CA THR A 118 -7.08 11.30 -45.52
C THR A 118 -7.40 10.78 -44.11
N ASN A 119 -6.42 10.77 -43.21
CA ASN A 119 -6.59 10.38 -41.81
C ASN A 119 -7.41 11.43 -41.04
N GLY A 120 -7.14 12.72 -41.26
CA GLY A 120 -7.94 13.81 -40.75
C GLY A 120 -9.38 13.74 -41.23
N VAL A 121 -9.63 13.54 -42.53
CA VAL A 121 -10.98 13.33 -43.09
C VAL A 121 -11.69 12.15 -42.40
N GLY A 122 -10.98 11.04 -42.18
CA GLY A 122 -11.52 9.87 -41.45
C GLY A 122 -11.89 10.19 -40.00
N ARG A 123 -11.06 10.98 -39.28
CA ARG A 123 -11.31 11.41 -37.90
C ARG A 123 -12.51 12.37 -37.81
N LEU A 124 -12.61 13.35 -38.71
CA LEU A 124 -13.76 14.26 -38.80
C LEU A 124 -15.07 13.48 -39.03
N LYS A 125 -15.04 12.49 -39.94
CA LYS A 125 -16.19 11.61 -40.19
C LYS A 125 -16.54 10.73 -38.99
N LYS A 126 -15.56 10.33 -38.17
CA LYS A 126 -15.82 9.60 -36.90
C LYS A 126 -16.57 10.48 -35.91
N VAL A 127 -16.12 11.72 -35.68
CA VAL A 127 -16.77 12.70 -34.80
C VAL A 127 -18.24 12.92 -35.19
N TRP A 128 -18.51 13.19 -36.48
CA TRP A 128 -19.88 13.36 -37.00
C TRP A 128 -20.81 12.15 -36.75
N ASN A 129 -20.30 10.91 -36.87
CA ASN A 129 -21.10 9.73 -36.53
C ASN A 129 -21.36 9.64 -35.02
N THR A 130 -20.35 9.93 -34.18
CA THR A 130 -20.48 9.87 -32.72
C THR A 130 -21.54 10.85 -32.19
N TRP A 131 -21.72 12.02 -32.80
CA TRP A 131 -22.78 12.98 -32.40
C TRP A 131 -24.21 12.44 -32.59
N ARG A 132 -24.44 11.55 -33.57
CA ARG A 132 -25.71 10.82 -33.70
C ARG A 132 -25.78 9.71 -32.68
N ASP A 133 -24.74 8.88 -32.58
CA ASP A 133 -24.73 7.68 -31.75
C ASP A 133 -24.85 7.99 -30.25
N GLN A 134 -24.43 9.19 -29.82
CA GLN A 134 -24.59 9.70 -28.45
C GLN A 134 -25.76 10.69 -28.27
N GLY A 135 -26.59 10.91 -29.29
CA GLY A 135 -27.81 11.74 -29.18
C GLY A 135 -27.57 13.25 -29.03
N VAL A 136 -26.37 13.75 -29.36
CA VAL A 136 -26.02 15.19 -29.40
C VAL A 136 -26.85 15.90 -30.47
N VAL A 137 -26.96 15.32 -31.67
CA VAL A 137 -27.86 15.79 -32.73
C VAL A 137 -29.08 14.86 -32.79
N LYS A 138 -30.20 15.32 -32.22
CA LYS A 138 -31.45 14.53 -32.10
C LYS A 138 -32.30 14.53 -33.38
N ASP A 139 -32.05 15.45 -34.30
CA ASP A 139 -32.76 15.59 -35.58
C ASP A 139 -31.96 14.93 -36.72
N GLU A 140 -32.54 13.92 -37.36
CA GLU A 140 -31.98 13.18 -38.50
C GLU A 140 -31.66 14.10 -39.69
N ASP A 141 -32.52 15.08 -39.99
CA ASP A 141 -32.32 15.99 -41.12
C ASP A 141 -31.22 17.04 -40.79
N ARG A 142 -31.16 17.55 -39.56
CA ARG A 142 -30.05 18.41 -39.08
C ARG A 142 -28.71 17.63 -39.13
N TRP A 143 -28.69 16.37 -38.69
CA TRP A 143 -27.50 15.51 -38.74
C TRP A 143 -27.03 15.22 -40.18
N ARG A 144 -27.97 14.91 -41.09
CA ARG A 144 -27.68 14.72 -42.53
C ARG A 144 -27.16 16.00 -43.18
N LYS A 145 -27.72 17.16 -42.84
CA LYS A 145 -27.27 18.47 -43.34
C LYS A 145 -25.83 18.79 -42.92
N ILE A 146 -25.48 18.54 -41.67
CA ILE A 146 -24.10 18.70 -41.14
C ILE A 146 -23.13 17.76 -41.89
N GLY A 147 -23.56 16.53 -42.16
CA GLY A 147 -22.76 15.51 -42.84
C GLY A 147 -22.67 15.59 -44.37
N ALA A 148 -23.26 16.60 -45.02
CA ALA A 148 -23.38 16.66 -46.48
C ALA A 148 -22.03 16.56 -47.22
N CYS A 149 -20.96 17.11 -46.62
CA CYS A 149 -19.60 17.02 -47.16
C CYS A 149 -19.06 15.58 -47.29
N PHE A 150 -19.63 14.61 -46.58
CA PHE A 150 -19.26 13.19 -46.65
C PHE A 150 -20.13 12.35 -47.60
N THR A 151 -21.14 12.95 -48.23
CA THR A 151 -22.16 12.25 -49.03
C THR A 151 -22.29 12.74 -50.48
N GLU A 152 -21.70 13.88 -50.85
CA GLU A 152 -21.67 14.32 -52.25
C GLU A 152 -20.73 13.48 -53.12
N VAL A 153 -21.30 12.88 -54.17
CA VAL A 153 -20.58 12.05 -55.14
C VAL A 153 -19.99 12.92 -56.26
N SER A 154 -18.67 13.16 -56.21
CA SER A 154 -17.93 13.71 -57.36
C SER A 154 -17.66 12.62 -58.40
N ALA A 155 -18.44 12.61 -59.48
CA ALA A 155 -18.27 11.70 -60.60
C ALA A 155 -17.28 12.26 -61.64
N ALA A 156 -16.18 11.54 -61.91
CA ALA A 156 -15.32 11.79 -63.06
C ALA A 156 -14.53 10.54 -63.51
N SER A 157 -14.91 9.96 -64.66
CA SER A 157 -14.19 8.93 -65.45
C SER A 157 -13.84 7.58 -64.78
N GLY A 158 -13.84 6.42 -65.46
CA GLY A 158 -14.20 6.14 -66.85
C GLY A 158 -13.28 5.08 -67.50
N ALA A 159 -13.82 3.89 -67.76
CA ALA A 159 -13.30 2.81 -68.64
C ALA A 159 -12.23 1.80 -68.13
N SER A 160 -12.62 0.51 -68.23
CA SER A 160 -11.84 -0.62 -68.78
C SER A 160 -10.51 -1.09 -68.14
N ALA A 161 -10.62 -2.16 -67.36
CA ALA A 161 -9.78 -3.38 -67.35
C ALA A 161 -8.36 -3.36 -67.97
N SER A 162 -7.35 -3.65 -67.15
CA SER A 162 -6.31 -4.64 -67.47
C SER A 162 -5.59 -5.15 -66.21
N ILE A 163 -5.25 -6.44 -66.20
CA ILE A 163 -4.44 -7.10 -65.16
C ILE A 163 -3.01 -6.55 -65.17
N ALA A 164 -2.47 -6.20 -64.00
CA ALA A 164 -1.04 -6.18 -63.74
C ALA A 164 -0.79 -6.57 -62.27
N ALA A 165 -0.34 -7.80 -62.04
CA ALA A 165 0.26 -8.18 -60.77
C ALA A 165 1.73 -7.75 -60.80
N ASP A 166 2.17 -6.98 -59.81
CA ASP A 166 3.32 -7.35 -58.97
C ASP A 166 3.38 -6.44 -57.75
N GLY A 167 3.67 -7.00 -56.58
CA GLY A 167 3.61 -6.24 -55.33
C GLY A 167 3.24 -7.01 -54.07
N THR A 168 3.36 -8.34 -54.05
CA THR A 168 3.50 -9.05 -52.77
C THR A 168 4.80 -8.58 -52.14
N ASP A 169 4.71 -7.93 -50.98
CA ASP A 169 5.89 -7.68 -50.14
C ASP A 169 6.44 -9.03 -49.62
N ALA A 170 7.59 -9.00 -48.93
CA ALA A 170 8.25 -10.20 -48.42
C ALA A 170 7.41 -10.98 -47.38
N SER A 171 6.25 -10.46 -46.95
CA SER A 171 5.34 -11.06 -45.99
C SER A 171 4.21 -11.86 -46.66
N GLY A 172 3.97 -11.62 -47.96
CA GLY A 172 3.09 -12.43 -48.81
C GLY A 172 1.63 -12.02 -48.81
N PHE A 173 1.29 -10.81 -48.35
CA PHE A 173 -0.05 -10.24 -48.42
C PHE A 173 -0.17 -9.17 -49.51
N ALA A 174 -1.35 -9.05 -50.11
CA ALA A 174 -1.67 -7.97 -51.05
C ALA A 174 -2.00 -6.67 -50.31
N ARG A 175 -1.46 -5.55 -50.81
CA ARG A 175 -1.71 -4.21 -50.26
C ARG A 175 -2.29 -3.27 -51.32
N ASN A 176 -3.10 -2.34 -50.85
CA ASN A 176 -3.58 -1.20 -51.63
C ASN A 176 -2.45 -0.16 -51.82
N PRO A 177 -2.58 0.79 -52.78
CA PRO A 177 -1.59 1.85 -53.00
C PRO A 177 -1.36 2.80 -51.82
N ASP A 178 -2.26 2.80 -50.83
CA ASP A 178 -2.15 3.54 -49.56
C ASP A 178 -1.41 2.76 -48.46
N GLY A 179 -0.87 1.58 -48.76
CA GLY A 179 -0.16 0.69 -47.84
C GLY A 179 -1.05 -0.23 -46.99
N THR A 180 -2.37 -0.06 -47.05
CA THR A 180 -3.31 -0.85 -46.27
C THR A 180 -3.51 -2.27 -46.83
N LEU A 181 -3.85 -3.23 -45.96
CA LEU A 181 -4.14 -4.60 -46.37
C LEU A 181 -5.39 -4.67 -47.26
N GLN A 182 -5.27 -5.33 -48.40
CA GLN A 182 -6.32 -5.49 -49.40
C GLN A 182 -7.30 -6.61 -49.01
N LEU A 183 -8.11 -6.35 -47.98
CA LEU A 183 -9.05 -7.29 -47.36
C LEU A 183 -10.50 -6.77 -47.40
N PRO A 184 -11.52 -7.63 -47.55
CA PRO A 184 -12.93 -7.25 -47.41
C PRO A 184 -13.23 -6.63 -46.04
N SER A 185 -14.11 -5.63 -45.99
CA SER A 185 -14.37 -4.82 -44.79
C SER A 185 -14.89 -5.63 -43.60
N SER A 186 -15.70 -6.66 -43.85
CA SER A 186 -16.20 -7.58 -42.82
C SER A 186 -15.07 -8.43 -42.22
N LEU A 187 -14.23 -8.99 -43.08
CA LEU A 187 -13.08 -9.81 -42.68
C LEU A 187 -12.06 -8.97 -41.92
N ARG A 188 -11.67 -7.81 -42.44
CA ARG A 188 -10.73 -6.90 -41.77
C ARG A 188 -11.25 -6.42 -40.41
N ARG A 189 -12.55 -6.19 -40.26
CA ARG A 189 -13.16 -5.86 -38.97
C ARG A 189 -13.06 -7.03 -37.98
N GLN A 190 -13.41 -8.24 -38.41
CA GLN A 190 -13.35 -9.43 -37.55
C GLN A 190 -11.90 -9.78 -37.17
N MET A 191 -10.93 -9.62 -38.08
CA MET A 191 -9.50 -9.74 -37.82
C MET A 191 -8.99 -8.68 -36.83
N GLN A 192 -9.45 -7.43 -36.94
CA GLN A 192 -9.06 -6.37 -36.01
C GLN A 192 -9.65 -6.63 -34.62
N THR A 193 -10.90 -7.07 -34.51
CA THR A 193 -11.51 -7.47 -33.23
C THR A 193 -10.71 -8.59 -32.55
N LEU A 194 -10.33 -9.64 -33.28
CA LEU A 194 -9.47 -10.70 -32.73
C LEU A 194 -8.07 -10.18 -32.31
N LEU A 195 -7.49 -9.24 -33.06
CA LEU A 195 -6.21 -8.64 -32.72
C LEU A 195 -6.30 -7.73 -31.47
N ASP A 196 -7.36 -6.93 -31.37
CA ASP A 196 -7.64 -6.08 -30.21
C ASP A 196 -7.88 -6.94 -28.96
N GLU A 197 -8.64 -8.03 -29.07
CA GLU A 197 -8.86 -9.02 -27.99
C GLU A 197 -7.54 -9.64 -27.49
N VAL A 198 -6.62 -9.99 -28.39
CA VAL A 198 -5.28 -10.51 -28.03
C VAL A 198 -4.37 -9.43 -27.42
N GLN A 199 -4.52 -8.17 -27.83
CA GLN A 199 -3.70 -7.06 -27.31
C GLN A 199 -4.21 -6.47 -25.99
N ASN A 200 -5.50 -6.62 -25.69
CA ASN A 200 -6.10 -6.12 -24.45
C ASN A 200 -5.96 -7.08 -23.27
N THR A 201 -5.63 -8.36 -23.49
CA THR A 201 -5.51 -9.38 -22.44
C THR A 201 -4.13 -9.45 -21.77
N SER A 202 -3.14 -8.69 -22.24
CA SER A 202 -1.72 -8.89 -21.90
C SER A 202 -1.01 -7.67 -21.27
N GLU A 203 -1.77 -6.76 -20.64
CA GLU A 203 -1.28 -5.50 -20.01
C GLU A 203 -0.34 -4.67 -20.92
N VAL A 204 -0.54 -4.73 -22.24
CA VAL A 204 0.23 -3.94 -23.20
C VAL A 204 -0.22 -2.49 -23.14
N ASP A 205 0.72 -1.58 -22.85
CA ASP A 205 0.50 -0.13 -22.85
C ASP A 205 -0.11 0.31 -24.20
N GLU A 206 -1.04 1.27 -24.19
CA GLU A 206 -1.80 1.69 -25.38
C GLU A 206 -0.89 2.19 -26.53
N LEU A 207 0.34 2.62 -26.19
CA LEU A 207 1.36 3.06 -27.14
C LEU A 207 2.07 1.91 -27.89
N ASP A 208 2.04 0.68 -27.34
CA ASP A 208 2.73 -0.49 -27.88
C ASP A 208 1.80 -1.44 -28.67
N LYS A 209 0.50 -1.13 -28.76
CA LYS A 209 -0.47 -1.91 -29.56
C LYS A 209 -0.18 -1.81 -31.07
N VAL A 210 -0.26 -2.96 -31.75
CA VAL A 210 0.21 -3.13 -33.14
C VAL A 210 -0.98 -3.29 -34.08
N SER A 211 -1.15 -2.42 -35.08
CA SER A 211 -2.24 -2.55 -36.07
C SER A 211 -2.04 -3.76 -37.00
N LEU A 212 -3.11 -4.22 -37.67
CA LEU A 212 -3.03 -5.31 -38.67
C LEU A 212 -1.97 -5.06 -39.76
N GLU A 213 -1.83 -3.82 -40.23
CA GLU A 213 -0.86 -3.43 -41.27
C GLU A 213 0.58 -3.58 -40.78
N ARG A 214 0.82 -3.27 -39.50
CA ARG A 214 2.12 -3.40 -38.86
C ARG A 214 2.40 -4.84 -38.44
N LEU A 215 1.38 -5.60 -38.05
CA LEU A 215 1.47 -7.04 -37.83
C LEU A 215 1.82 -7.78 -39.12
N ALA A 216 1.29 -7.34 -40.26
CA ALA A 216 1.66 -7.86 -41.59
C ALA A 216 3.15 -7.69 -41.91
N GLU A 217 3.83 -6.68 -41.36
CA GLU A 217 5.26 -6.43 -41.55
C GLU A 217 6.13 -7.22 -40.56
N ILE A 218 5.66 -7.36 -39.31
CA ILE A 218 6.42 -7.96 -38.21
C ILE A 218 6.26 -9.49 -38.15
N ASN A 219 5.04 -9.99 -38.34
CA ASN A 219 4.71 -11.41 -38.22
C ASN A 219 3.55 -11.82 -39.16
N PRO A 220 3.83 -11.98 -40.46
CA PRO A 220 2.80 -12.34 -41.45
C PRO A 220 2.12 -13.68 -41.18
N ASP A 221 2.81 -14.67 -40.60
CA ASP A 221 2.20 -16.00 -40.40
C ASP A 221 1.18 -15.99 -39.25
N LEU A 222 1.37 -15.15 -38.24
CA LEU A 222 0.34 -14.87 -37.23
C LEU A 222 -0.86 -14.13 -37.85
N LEU A 223 -0.62 -13.18 -38.75
CA LEU A 223 -1.71 -12.51 -39.47
C LEU A 223 -2.52 -13.49 -40.35
N LYS A 224 -1.90 -14.52 -40.93
CA LYS A 224 -2.61 -15.57 -41.68
C LYS A 224 -3.48 -16.44 -40.78
N GLN A 225 -3.04 -16.70 -39.54
CA GLN A 225 -3.84 -17.44 -38.55
C GLN A 225 -5.06 -16.61 -38.11
N ILE A 226 -4.87 -15.33 -37.79
CA ILE A 226 -5.97 -14.40 -37.47
C ILE A 226 -6.94 -14.27 -38.65
N GLN A 227 -6.45 -14.26 -39.90
CA GLN A 227 -7.31 -14.27 -41.08
C GLN A 227 -8.17 -15.54 -41.18
N ALA A 228 -7.55 -16.72 -41.06
CA ALA A 228 -8.25 -17.99 -41.19
C ALA A 228 -9.37 -18.15 -40.14
N GLU A 229 -9.11 -17.71 -38.90
CA GLU A 229 -10.10 -17.76 -37.81
C GLU A 229 -11.23 -16.76 -38.05
N ALA A 230 -10.91 -15.53 -38.49
CA ALA A 230 -11.91 -14.54 -38.85
C ALA A 230 -12.79 -14.98 -40.05
N GLU A 231 -12.24 -15.73 -41.01
CA GLU A 231 -12.99 -16.33 -42.12
C GLU A 231 -13.94 -17.44 -41.63
N MET A 232 -13.50 -18.31 -40.70
CA MET A 232 -14.34 -19.33 -40.06
C MET A 232 -15.53 -18.71 -39.31
N ILE A 233 -15.28 -17.71 -38.45
CA ILE A 233 -16.33 -17.01 -37.70
C ILE A 233 -17.36 -16.34 -38.63
N LEU A 234 -16.92 -15.83 -39.79
CA LEU A 234 -17.82 -15.25 -40.79
C LEU A 234 -18.64 -16.31 -41.55
N LEU A 235 -18.06 -17.49 -41.80
CA LEU A 235 -18.76 -18.64 -42.39
C LEU A 235 -19.84 -19.20 -41.46
N GLU A 236 -19.56 -19.34 -40.17
CA GLU A 236 -20.56 -19.76 -39.16
C GLU A 236 -21.71 -18.76 -39.06
N LYS A 237 -21.40 -17.46 -38.97
CA LYS A 237 -22.41 -16.39 -38.98
C LYS A 237 -23.27 -16.39 -40.25
N GLN A 238 -22.72 -16.80 -41.40
CA GLN A 238 -23.48 -16.95 -42.64
C GLN A 238 -24.36 -18.22 -42.66
N GLN A 239 -23.90 -19.34 -42.09
CA GLN A 239 -24.71 -20.56 -41.96
C GLN A 239 -25.90 -20.36 -41.01
N VAL A 240 -25.69 -19.66 -39.90
CA VAL A 240 -26.77 -19.28 -38.96
C VAL A 240 -27.79 -18.34 -39.62
N ALA A 241 -27.37 -17.47 -40.54
CA ALA A 241 -28.25 -16.56 -41.27
C ALA A 241 -29.08 -17.25 -42.38
N LEU A 242 -28.66 -18.42 -42.87
CA LEU A 242 -29.32 -19.20 -43.94
C LEU A 242 -30.15 -20.36 -43.37
N GLY A 243 -31.11 -20.04 -42.50
CA GLY A 243 -31.87 -21.03 -41.76
C GLY A 243 -32.69 -22.01 -42.61
N ASN A 244 -32.53 -23.31 -42.37
CA ASN A 244 -33.48 -24.33 -42.80
C ASN A 244 -33.45 -25.57 -41.85
N PRO A 245 -34.56 -25.98 -41.22
CA PRO A 245 -34.54 -27.03 -40.19
C PRO A 245 -35.06 -28.39 -40.68
N SER A 246 -34.19 -29.39 -40.87
CA SER A 246 -34.52 -30.83 -40.68
C SER A 246 -33.37 -31.81 -41.04
N ALA A 247 -32.76 -32.44 -40.03
CA ALA A 247 -32.29 -33.85 -40.06
C ALA A 247 -31.87 -34.27 -38.64
N THR A 248 -32.15 -35.52 -38.25
CA THR A 248 -32.04 -36.02 -36.88
C THR A 248 -30.85 -36.96 -36.66
N SER A 249 -30.02 -36.72 -35.62
CA SER A 249 -29.52 -37.77 -34.70
C SER A 249 -28.58 -37.23 -33.59
N SER A 250 -28.87 -37.63 -32.34
CA SER A 250 -27.95 -37.80 -31.18
C SER A 250 -27.00 -36.67 -30.73
N ASP A 251 -27.32 -36.10 -29.56
CA ASP A 251 -26.46 -35.57 -28.50
C ASP A 251 -24.99 -35.25 -28.78
N THR A 252 -24.70 -33.96 -28.98
CA THR A 252 -23.50 -33.29 -28.43
C THR A 252 -23.85 -31.85 -28.04
N HIS A 253 -24.22 -31.64 -26.77
CA HIS A 253 -24.29 -30.30 -26.17
C HIS A 253 -22.91 -29.94 -25.60
N GLN A 254 -21.99 -29.52 -26.48
CA GLN A 254 -20.79 -28.76 -26.11
C GLN A 254 -20.15 -28.21 -27.40
N THR A 255 -20.33 -26.91 -27.65
CA THR A 255 -19.52 -26.13 -28.60
C THR A 255 -18.73 -25.09 -27.83
N GLU A 256 -17.97 -25.56 -26.84
CA GLU A 256 -16.77 -24.90 -26.31
C GLU A 256 -15.54 -25.53 -26.99
N SER A 257 -15.32 -25.15 -28.24
CA SER A 257 -14.05 -25.33 -28.97
C SER A 257 -14.13 -24.42 -30.21
N ASP A 258 -13.21 -23.50 -30.47
CA ASP A 258 -11.86 -23.89 -30.91
C ASP A 258 -10.70 -22.98 -30.50
N TRP A 259 -10.88 -22.02 -29.59
CA TRP A 259 -9.79 -21.19 -29.04
C TRP A 259 -8.57 -22.01 -28.56
N SER A 260 -8.80 -23.20 -27.99
CA SER A 260 -7.74 -24.11 -27.51
C SER A 260 -6.97 -24.86 -28.62
N LYS A 261 -7.39 -24.79 -29.89
CA LYS A 261 -6.63 -25.33 -31.04
C LYS A 261 -5.67 -24.32 -31.64
N LEU A 262 -5.81 -23.03 -31.32
CA LEU A 262 -4.83 -22.01 -31.63
C LEU A 262 -3.58 -22.27 -30.77
N LYS A 263 -2.59 -22.97 -31.34
CA LYS A 263 -1.35 -23.36 -30.64
C LYS A 263 -0.44 -22.15 -30.40
N LEU A 264 -0.81 -21.33 -29.42
CA LEU A 264 -0.08 -20.16 -28.94
C LEU A 264 1.27 -20.51 -28.28
N ASN A 265 1.61 -21.80 -28.11
CA ASN A 265 2.92 -22.32 -27.67
C ASN A 265 4.14 -21.87 -28.52
N HIS A 266 3.93 -21.08 -29.57
CA HIS A 266 4.99 -20.42 -30.34
C HIS A 266 5.13 -18.91 -30.04
N LEU A 267 4.19 -18.28 -29.33
CA LEU A 267 4.18 -16.85 -29.03
C LEU A 267 4.93 -16.47 -27.74
N GLU A 268 5.05 -17.36 -26.75
CA GLU A 268 6.00 -17.19 -25.63
C GLU A 268 7.46 -17.01 -26.10
N LYS A 269 7.78 -17.55 -27.28
CA LYS A 269 9.10 -17.41 -27.88
C LYS A 269 9.29 -16.09 -28.63
N SER A 270 8.25 -15.28 -28.82
CA SER A 270 8.31 -14.06 -29.63
C SER A 270 9.24 -13.00 -29.04
N ASN A 271 9.25 -12.75 -27.73
CA ASN A 271 10.22 -11.82 -27.12
C ASN A 271 11.67 -12.28 -27.30
N THR A 272 11.92 -13.58 -27.18
CA THR A 272 13.26 -14.17 -27.41
C THR A 272 13.62 -14.21 -28.90
N ILE A 273 12.66 -14.42 -29.80
CA ILE A 273 12.87 -14.43 -31.26
C ILE A 273 13.05 -13.01 -31.78
N VAL A 274 12.30 -12.01 -31.32
CA VAL A 274 12.45 -10.59 -31.67
C VAL A 274 13.77 -10.05 -31.11
N ALA A 275 14.13 -10.35 -29.86
CA ALA A 275 15.45 -10.00 -29.33
C ALA A 275 16.59 -10.69 -30.11
N ASN A 276 16.44 -11.96 -30.49
CA ASN A 276 17.43 -12.66 -31.32
C ASN A 276 17.44 -12.17 -32.77
N LEU A 277 16.32 -11.74 -33.37
CA LEU A 277 16.26 -11.08 -34.67
C LEU A 277 16.95 -9.72 -34.60
N GLN A 278 16.65 -8.89 -33.61
CA GLN A 278 17.31 -7.61 -33.40
C GLN A 278 18.81 -7.76 -33.09
N ARG A 279 19.24 -8.91 -32.57
CA ARG A 279 20.66 -9.29 -32.41
C ARG A 279 21.28 -9.79 -33.71
N HIS A 280 20.56 -10.59 -34.50
CA HIS A 280 21.03 -11.11 -35.79
C HIS A 280 21.04 -10.03 -36.88
N VAL A 281 20.07 -9.12 -36.92
CA VAL A 281 20.02 -7.96 -37.84
C VAL A 281 21.12 -6.95 -37.51
N ARG A 282 21.48 -6.80 -36.23
CA ARG A 282 22.67 -6.03 -35.81
C ARG A 282 24.01 -6.73 -36.13
N LEU A 283 24.02 -8.04 -36.37
CA LEU A 283 25.20 -8.80 -36.81
C LEU A 283 25.26 -9.02 -38.34
N ALA A 284 24.13 -8.98 -39.04
CA ALA A 284 24.02 -9.24 -40.48
C ALA A 284 24.05 -7.97 -41.35
N SER A 285 24.00 -6.78 -40.75
CA SER A 285 24.09 -5.49 -41.46
C SER A 285 25.51 -5.11 -41.91
N THR A 286 26.52 -5.93 -41.61
CA THR A 286 27.83 -5.95 -42.31
C THR A 286 28.07 -7.32 -42.93
N GLN A 287 28.18 -7.36 -44.25
CA GLN A 287 27.90 -8.55 -45.08
C GLN A 287 28.87 -9.75 -44.96
N THR A 288 28.35 -10.88 -45.46
CA THR A 288 29.01 -12.08 -46.06
C THR A 288 29.48 -13.26 -45.19
N THR A 289 28.83 -14.40 -45.46
CA THR A 289 29.24 -15.82 -45.40
C THR A 289 30.48 -16.21 -44.58
N VAL A 290 30.25 -17.03 -43.55
CA VAL A 290 31.27 -17.57 -42.64
C VAL A 290 31.85 -18.92 -43.12
N PRO A 291 33.19 -19.08 -43.23
CA PRO A 291 33.84 -20.36 -43.52
C PRO A 291 34.04 -21.25 -42.28
N LYS A 292 34.35 -22.53 -42.52
CA LYS A 292 34.61 -23.59 -41.51
C LYS A 292 35.64 -23.22 -40.42
N SER A 293 36.54 -22.28 -40.69
CA SER A 293 37.52 -21.76 -39.72
C SER A 293 36.91 -21.06 -38.50
N GLN A 294 35.66 -20.60 -38.55
CA GLN A 294 35.00 -20.05 -37.37
C GLN A 294 34.55 -21.12 -36.36
N CYS A 295 34.35 -22.39 -36.76
CA CYS A 295 34.10 -23.47 -35.79
C CYS A 295 35.35 -23.73 -34.92
N ASP A 296 36.54 -23.73 -35.53
CA ASP A 296 37.80 -23.89 -34.80
C ASP A 296 38.06 -22.71 -33.85
N THR A 297 37.60 -21.51 -34.22
CA THR A 297 37.69 -20.30 -33.37
C THR A 297 36.81 -20.41 -32.12
N THR A 298 35.62 -21.05 -32.21
CA THR A 298 34.76 -21.31 -31.04
C THR A 298 35.41 -22.30 -30.05
N VAL A 299 36.13 -23.32 -30.55
CA VAL A 299 36.91 -24.24 -29.70
C VAL A 299 38.04 -23.48 -28.99
N HIS A 300 38.71 -22.56 -29.68
CA HIS A 300 39.70 -21.68 -29.05
C HIS A 300 39.10 -20.68 -28.05
N LEU A 301 37.83 -20.26 -28.19
CA LEU A 301 37.15 -19.42 -27.19
C LEU A 301 36.90 -20.19 -25.88
N TYR A 302 36.51 -21.46 -25.93
CA TYR A 302 36.37 -22.28 -24.72
C TYR A 302 37.73 -22.58 -24.06
N ALA A 303 38.80 -22.75 -24.85
CA ALA A 303 40.16 -22.78 -24.32
C ALA A 303 40.58 -21.43 -23.68
N ALA A 304 40.13 -20.30 -24.25
CA ALA A 304 40.39 -18.98 -23.70
C ALA A 304 39.67 -18.72 -22.36
N VAL A 305 38.50 -19.31 -22.10
CA VAL A 305 37.86 -19.26 -20.77
C VAL A 305 38.70 -19.99 -19.72
N SER A 306 39.30 -21.14 -20.10
CA SER A 306 40.28 -21.83 -19.22
C SER A 306 41.55 -20.99 -19.02
N ALA A 307 42.01 -20.26 -20.05
CA ALA A 307 43.14 -19.35 -19.94
C ALA A 307 42.83 -18.10 -19.10
N SER A 308 41.58 -17.61 -19.08
CA SER A 308 41.18 -16.45 -18.27
C SER A 308 41.25 -16.70 -16.76
N ALA A 309 41.02 -17.94 -16.31
CA ALA A 309 41.25 -18.33 -14.92
C ALA A 309 42.76 -18.33 -14.56
N GLN A 310 43.61 -18.67 -15.54
CA GLN A 310 45.06 -18.63 -15.40
C GLN A 310 45.59 -17.19 -15.44
N LEU A 311 45.04 -16.35 -16.31
CA LEU A 311 45.34 -14.91 -16.42
C LEU A 311 44.95 -14.14 -15.15
N LEU A 312 43.84 -14.50 -14.48
CA LEU A 312 43.47 -13.92 -13.19
C LEU A 312 44.50 -14.25 -12.10
N THR A 313 45.12 -15.43 -12.18
CA THR A 313 46.16 -15.88 -11.25
C THR A 313 47.49 -15.14 -11.51
N GLU A 314 47.85 -14.92 -12.78
CA GLU A 314 49.03 -14.14 -13.16
C GLU A 314 48.87 -12.64 -12.86
N MET A 315 47.69 -12.05 -13.12
CA MET A 315 47.38 -10.65 -12.76
C MET A 315 47.46 -10.40 -11.25
N MET A 316 47.11 -11.38 -10.41
CA MET A 316 47.30 -11.28 -8.95
C MET A 316 48.77 -11.36 -8.51
N GLN A 317 49.67 -11.88 -9.35
CA GLN A 317 51.13 -11.86 -9.09
C GLN A 317 51.82 -10.60 -9.66
N GLU A 318 51.38 -10.07 -10.80
CA GLU A 318 51.94 -8.82 -11.36
C GLU A 318 51.59 -7.58 -10.51
N LEU A 319 50.46 -7.59 -9.80
CA LEU A 319 50.07 -6.51 -8.87
C LEU A 319 50.98 -6.34 -7.64
N GLN A 320 51.99 -7.18 -7.45
CA GLN A 320 53.04 -6.98 -6.42
C GLN A 320 54.33 -6.31 -6.94
N VAL A 321 54.49 -6.08 -8.26
CA VAL A 321 55.76 -5.57 -8.83
C VAL A 321 55.54 -4.46 -9.86
N SER A 322 54.98 -3.32 -9.44
CA SER A 322 55.07 -2.06 -10.22
C SER A 322 54.89 -0.81 -9.36
N SER A 323 55.77 -0.64 -8.37
CA SER A 323 56.10 0.73 -7.92
C SER A 323 57.16 1.32 -8.85
N GLN A 324 57.05 2.63 -9.12
CA GLN A 324 57.99 3.55 -9.84
C GLN A 324 57.67 3.92 -11.30
N LEU A 325 57.87 5.22 -11.59
CA LEU A 325 57.81 5.94 -12.88
C LEU A 325 56.38 6.12 -13.46
N GLY A 326 55.97 7.28 -14.00
CA GLY A 326 56.60 8.60 -14.17
C GLY A 326 55.65 9.55 -14.93
N GLU A 327 55.83 10.87 -14.83
CA GLU A 327 54.85 11.87 -15.31
C GLU A 327 54.75 12.05 -16.85
N SER A 328 53.52 12.35 -17.34
CA SER A 328 53.12 13.21 -18.50
C SER A 328 53.81 13.07 -19.90
N PRO A 329 53.11 13.27 -21.04
CA PRO A 329 52.39 14.53 -21.30
C PRO A 329 51.09 14.49 -22.12
N LEU A 330 50.33 15.59 -22.00
CA LEU A 330 49.21 16.01 -22.83
C LEU A 330 49.48 15.91 -24.35
N VAL A 331 48.63 15.19 -25.10
CA VAL A 331 48.57 15.27 -26.58
C VAL A 331 47.23 15.82 -27.05
N LYS A 332 47.29 17.05 -27.59
CA LYS A 332 46.17 17.78 -28.19
C LYS A 332 45.63 17.07 -29.45
N ARG A 333 44.41 16.50 -29.40
CA ARG A 333 43.64 16.20 -30.63
C ARG A 333 42.82 17.42 -31.05
N LYS A 334 43.24 18.10 -32.11
CA LYS A 334 42.46 19.14 -32.81
C LYS A 334 41.12 18.55 -33.28
N ARG A 335 39.99 18.91 -32.64
CA ARG A 335 38.66 18.73 -33.26
C ARG A 335 38.49 19.81 -34.34
N ARG A 336 38.30 19.39 -35.59
CA ARG A 336 37.87 20.27 -36.69
C ARG A 336 36.35 20.45 -36.59
N TYR A 337 35.88 21.56 -36.02
CA TYR A 337 34.60 22.20 -36.37
C TYR A 337 34.75 23.72 -36.18
N SER A 338 34.12 24.51 -37.04
CA SER A 338 34.37 25.95 -37.14
C SER A 338 33.85 26.72 -35.92
N LEU A 339 34.60 27.74 -35.51
CA LEU A 339 34.12 28.76 -34.57
C LEU A 339 32.87 29.44 -35.14
N VAL A 340 31.74 29.36 -34.43
CA VAL A 340 30.56 30.20 -34.69
C VAL A 340 30.98 31.66 -34.48
N LYS A 341 30.71 32.54 -35.44
CA LYS A 341 31.14 33.93 -35.39
C LYS A 341 30.27 34.70 -34.37
N PRO A 342 30.85 35.51 -33.46
CA PRO A 342 30.08 36.29 -32.48
C PRO A 342 29.01 37.20 -33.09
N GLN A 343 29.22 37.63 -34.32
CA GLN A 343 28.32 38.45 -35.15
C GLN A 343 26.94 37.79 -35.43
N MET A 344 26.76 36.50 -35.12
CA MET A 344 25.50 35.77 -35.31
C MET A 344 24.56 35.83 -34.10
N PHE A 345 25.00 36.40 -32.96
CA PHE A 345 24.16 36.59 -31.77
C PHE A 345 23.59 38.01 -31.71
N THR A 346 22.74 38.35 -32.69
CA THR A 346 21.95 39.59 -32.71
C THR A 346 20.46 39.24 -32.71
N THR A 347 19.59 40.20 -32.35
CA THR A 347 18.13 40.00 -32.29
C THR A 347 17.50 39.59 -33.63
N GLU A 348 18.17 39.87 -34.74
CA GLU A 348 17.80 39.40 -36.08
C GLU A 348 18.49 38.07 -36.41
N GLY A 349 19.78 37.90 -36.09
CA GLY A 349 20.52 36.67 -36.36
C GLY A 349 20.01 35.43 -35.61
N ILE A 350 19.37 35.62 -34.45
CA ILE A 350 18.72 34.54 -33.69
C ILE A 350 17.40 34.08 -34.34
N LYS A 351 16.79 34.88 -35.22
CA LYS A 351 15.57 34.52 -35.97
C LYS A 351 15.86 33.60 -37.16
N GLU A 352 17.11 33.52 -37.61
CA GLU A 352 17.53 32.59 -38.67
C GLU A 352 18.03 31.26 -38.10
N ARG A 353 17.53 30.15 -38.67
CA ARG A 353 17.88 28.80 -38.25
C ARG A 353 19.37 28.52 -38.51
N ASN A 354 20.17 28.44 -37.45
CA ASN A 354 21.61 28.16 -37.54
C ASN A 354 21.95 26.72 -37.16
N ASP A 355 22.04 25.84 -38.16
CA ASP A 355 22.26 24.41 -37.94
C ASP A 355 23.58 24.09 -37.20
N ALA A 356 24.60 24.96 -37.26
CA ALA A 356 25.85 24.77 -36.52
C ALA A 356 25.71 25.04 -35.01
N VAL A 357 24.77 25.90 -34.61
CA VAL A 357 24.42 26.11 -33.19
C VAL A 357 23.49 24.98 -32.71
N ILE A 358 22.54 24.57 -33.55
CA ILE A 358 21.60 23.46 -33.28
C ILE A 358 22.36 22.14 -33.11
N ALA A 359 23.28 21.78 -33.99
CA ALA A 359 24.13 20.60 -33.84
C ALA A 359 24.97 20.64 -32.55
N ARG A 360 25.37 21.82 -32.09
CA ARG A 360 26.10 21.97 -30.82
C ARG A 360 25.18 21.80 -29.60
N LEU A 361 23.92 22.24 -29.67
CA LEU A 361 22.93 22.06 -28.61
C LEU A 361 22.38 20.62 -28.53
N TYR A 362 22.17 19.97 -29.67
CA TYR A 362 21.40 18.72 -29.75
C TYR A 362 22.21 17.48 -30.13
N GLU A 363 23.35 17.60 -30.83
CA GLU A 363 24.12 16.45 -31.35
C GLU A 363 25.47 16.22 -30.66
N VAL A 364 26.19 17.29 -30.24
CA VAL A 364 27.61 17.15 -29.82
C VAL A 364 27.98 17.84 -28.50
N GLY A 365 27.19 18.81 -28.00
CA GLY A 365 27.60 19.67 -26.88
C GLY A 365 26.85 19.46 -25.55
N LEU A 366 25.51 19.32 -25.58
CA LEU A 366 24.67 19.21 -24.38
C LEU A 366 23.65 18.03 -24.49
N PRO A 367 24.12 16.76 -24.45
CA PRO A 367 23.29 15.61 -24.75
C PRO A 367 22.31 15.21 -23.63
N PHE A 368 22.52 15.68 -22.39
CA PHE A 368 21.68 15.34 -21.25
C PHE A 368 20.57 16.38 -21.07
N VAL A 369 19.34 15.96 -20.84
CA VAL A 369 18.16 16.84 -20.72
C VAL A 369 17.49 16.60 -19.36
N CYS A 370 17.13 17.68 -18.66
CA CYS A 370 16.23 17.58 -17.51
C CYS A 370 14.80 17.38 -18.00
N SER A 371 14.17 16.29 -17.59
CA SER A 371 12.76 16.00 -17.91
C SER A 371 11.78 16.95 -17.21
N ALA A 372 12.18 17.57 -16.09
CA ALA A 372 11.30 18.43 -15.30
C ALA A 372 11.22 19.89 -15.80
N ASP A 373 12.29 20.44 -16.39
CA ASP A 373 12.31 21.84 -16.88
C ASP A 373 12.95 22.02 -18.28
N GLY A 374 13.26 20.93 -18.98
CA GLY A 374 13.75 20.93 -20.36
C GLY A 374 15.19 21.42 -20.56
N ARG A 375 15.90 21.86 -19.50
CA ARG A 375 17.28 22.38 -19.63
C ARG A 375 18.26 21.29 -20.05
N ARG A 376 19.25 21.68 -20.87
CA ARG A 376 20.26 20.77 -21.44
C ARG A 376 21.65 20.98 -20.83
N PHE A 377 22.35 19.89 -20.58
CA PHE A 377 23.61 19.84 -19.84
C PHE A 377 24.69 19.04 -20.60
N GLY A 378 25.95 19.44 -20.42
CA GLY A 378 27.09 18.82 -21.11
C GLY A 378 27.48 17.48 -20.51
N THR A 379 27.23 17.33 -19.21
CA THR A 379 27.53 16.13 -18.44
C THR A 379 26.35 15.69 -17.59
N GLN A 380 26.27 14.38 -17.33
CA GLN A 380 25.25 13.81 -16.46
C GLN A 380 25.37 14.31 -15.01
N LEU A 381 26.55 14.75 -14.58
CA LEU A 381 26.79 15.35 -13.26
C LEU A 381 26.15 16.75 -13.12
N GLU A 382 26.17 17.56 -14.17
CA GLU A 382 25.48 18.86 -14.18
C GLU A 382 23.96 18.68 -14.16
N LEU A 383 23.45 17.72 -14.95
CA LEU A 383 22.04 17.33 -14.88
C LEU A 383 21.65 16.83 -13.48
N SER A 384 22.46 15.97 -12.86
CA SER A 384 22.19 15.46 -11.50
C SER A 384 22.17 16.58 -10.46
N LYS A 385 23.10 17.54 -10.53
CA LYS A 385 23.10 18.72 -9.64
C LYS A 385 21.88 19.61 -9.82
N HIS A 386 21.41 19.74 -11.07
CA HIS A 386 20.20 20.49 -11.39
C HIS A 386 18.93 19.78 -10.91
N LEU A 387 18.86 18.45 -11.05
CA LEU A 387 17.78 17.63 -10.48
C LEU A 387 17.78 17.67 -8.94
N ASP A 388 18.94 17.63 -8.29
CA ASP A 388 19.06 17.83 -6.84
C ASP A 388 18.59 19.23 -6.41
N ALA A 389 18.86 20.26 -7.22
CA ALA A 389 18.39 21.62 -6.97
C ALA A 389 16.87 21.75 -7.13
N LEU A 390 16.29 21.16 -8.18
CA LEU A 390 14.84 21.09 -8.38
C LEU A 390 14.15 20.26 -7.29
N PHE A 391 14.76 19.16 -6.83
CA PHE A 391 14.24 18.38 -5.72
C PHE A 391 14.24 19.20 -4.42
N ARG A 392 15.32 19.94 -4.12
CA ARG A 392 15.35 20.88 -2.98
C ARG A 392 14.32 22.01 -3.13
N LYS A 393 14.14 22.55 -4.34
CA LYS A 393 13.10 23.56 -4.63
C LYS A 393 11.71 23.01 -4.36
N SER A 394 11.40 21.80 -4.82
CA SER A 394 10.12 21.13 -4.55
C SER A 394 9.90 20.77 -3.07
N GLN A 395 10.96 20.44 -2.34
CA GLN A 395 10.90 20.27 -0.87
C GLN A 395 10.67 21.62 -0.14
N LEU A 396 11.22 22.72 -0.68
CA LEU A 396 10.95 24.09 -0.21
C LEU A 396 9.50 24.51 -0.51
N GLU A 397 9.01 24.27 -1.72
CA GLU A 397 7.62 24.52 -2.12
C GLU A 397 6.64 23.75 -1.20
N LYS A 398 6.93 22.48 -0.87
CA LYS A 398 6.16 21.68 0.10
C LYS A 398 6.32 22.09 1.58
N LEU A 399 7.30 22.91 1.90
CA LEU A 399 7.44 23.57 3.20
C LEU A 399 6.67 24.90 3.21
N MET A 400 6.68 25.65 2.11
CA MET A 400 5.91 26.87 1.91
C MET A 400 4.40 26.58 2.00
N GLU A 401 3.94 25.51 1.36
CA GLU A 401 2.55 25.00 1.37
C GLU A 401 2.03 24.60 2.77
N LYS A 402 2.90 24.53 3.79
CA LYS A 402 2.55 24.18 5.18
C LYS A 402 2.57 25.35 6.17
N THR A 403 2.72 26.58 5.68
CA THR A 403 2.86 27.78 6.54
C THR A 403 1.51 28.45 6.79
N GLU A 404 0.57 27.73 7.41
CA GLU A 404 -0.66 28.33 7.94
C GLU A 404 -0.46 28.95 9.33
N GLU A 405 -1.24 29.99 9.63
CA GLU A 405 -1.13 30.75 10.87
C GLU A 405 -1.50 29.92 12.11
N ARG A 406 -0.57 29.84 13.07
CA ARG A 406 -0.90 29.35 14.42
C ARG A 406 -1.67 30.42 15.19
N GLY A 407 -2.99 30.39 15.08
CA GLY A 407 -3.92 31.12 15.94
C GLY A 407 -3.82 30.71 17.42
N TRP A 408 -2.79 31.22 18.11
CA TRP A 408 -2.74 31.26 19.57
C TRP A 408 -3.04 32.70 19.99
N TYR A 409 -4.18 32.92 20.64
CA TYR A 409 -4.32 33.57 21.96
C TYR A 409 -5.82 33.71 22.30
N VAL A 410 -6.14 33.57 23.58
CA VAL A 410 -7.46 33.91 24.14
C VAL A 410 -7.50 35.42 24.40
N ASN A 411 -8.66 36.05 24.24
CA ASN A 411 -8.86 37.48 24.50
C ASN A 411 -8.27 37.92 25.85
N GLU A 412 -7.55 39.04 25.83
CA GLU A 412 -6.75 39.61 26.93
C GLU A 412 -7.53 39.81 28.25
N THR A 413 -8.85 40.06 28.16
CA THR A 413 -9.75 40.13 29.32
C THR A 413 -9.79 38.84 30.15
N THR A 414 -9.52 37.69 29.53
CA THR A 414 -9.50 36.37 30.21
C THR A 414 -8.17 36.13 30.95
N TRP A 415 -7.10 36.84 30.60
CA TRP A 415 -5.76 36.62 31.15
C TRP A 415 -5.47 37.43 32.43
N LEU A 416 -6.15 38.57 32.60
CA LEU A 416 -5.88 39.52 33.71
C LEU A 416 -6.54 39.16 35.05
N GLY A 417 -7.30 38.07 35.14
CA GLY A 417 -7.75 37.51 36.43
C GLY A 417 -8.63 38.43 37.28
N LEU A 418 -9.27 39.45 36.69
CA LEU A 418 -10.21 40.35 37.38
C LEU A 418 -11.55 39.67 37.61
N MET A 419 -11.59 38.73 38.55
CA MET A 419 -12.84 38.42 39.25
C MET A 419 -13.18 39.58 40.18
N SER A 420 -14.01 40.51 39.71
CA SER A 420 -14.92 41.22 40.61
C SER A 420 -15.94 40.20 41.12
N ILE A 421 -15.67 39.65 42.31
CA ILE A 421 -16.69 38.98 43.09
C ILE A 421 -17.68 40.07 43.50
N ASP A 422 -18.91 39.99 43.00
CA ASP A 422 -20.08 40.43 43.74
C ASP A 422 -21.31 39.59 43.36
N ASP A 423 -22.27 39.56 44.28
CA ASP A 423 -23.25 38.48 44.42
C ASP A 423 -24.43 38.49 43.45
N SER A 424 -25.07 37.31 43.41
CA SER A 424 -26.53 37.09 43.28
C SER A 424 -27.23 37.08 41.91
N GLU A 425 -28.06 36.05 41.78
CA GLU A 425 -29.30 35.87 41.01
C GLU A 425 -29.82 37.04 40.16
N GLU A 426 -30.11 36.80 38.88
CA GLU A 426 -31.51 36.68 38.40
C GLU A 426 -31.62 36.13 36.97
N LYS A 427 -32.82 35.66 36.61
CA LYS A 427 -33.24 35.35 35.23
C LYS A 427 -33.57 36.63 34.48
N ILE A 428 -33.61 36.60 33.14
CA ILE A 428 -34.80 36.91 32.33
C ILE A 428 -34.50 36.66 30.83
N ASP A 429 -35.50 36.16 30.11
CA ASP A 429 -35.49 35.96 28.66
C ASP A 429 -35.85 37.23 27.88
N ALA A 430 -35.54 37.19 26.58
CA ALA A 430 -36.29 37.80 25.48
C ALA A 430 -36.10 39.29 25.09
N GLU A 431 -35.79 39.41 23.80
CA GLU A 431 -36.31 40.38 22.81
C GLU A 431 -35.63 41.74 22.52
N ASP A 432 -35.47 41.93 21.21
CA ASP A 432 -35.32 43.14 20.38
C ASP A 432 -34.10 44.08 20.50
N LYS A 433 -33.32 44.09 19.40
CA LYS A 433 -33.05 45.23 18.47
C LYS A 433 -32.69 46.60 19.10
N GLN A 434 -31.72 47.38 18.60
CA GLN A 434 -31.37 47.59 17.18
C GLN A 434 -30.08 48.43 17.02
N ALA A 435 -29.36 48.20 15.91
CA ALA A 435 -28.55 49.14 15.12
C ALA A 435 -27.59 50.16 15.79
N ALA A 436 -26.29 49.96 15.53
CA ALA A 436 -25.34 51.02 15.19
C ALA A 436 -24.69 50.69 13.82
N ASN A 437 -24.12 51.70 13.15
CA ASN A 437 -23.97 51.74 11.69
C ASN A 437 -22.81 50.86 11.12
N PRO A 438 -22.92 50.26 9.91
CA PRO A 438 -21.85 49.42 9.34
C PRO A 438 -20.68 50.18 8.68
N ASP A 439 -20.79 51.49 8.44
CA ASP A 439 -19.89 52.24 7.54
C ASP A 439 -18.60 52.82 8.17
N GLU A 440 -18.22 52.40 9.39
CA GLU A 440 -16.98 52.87 10.06
C GLU A 440 -16.01 51.73 10.44
N ILE A 441 -16.10 50.56 9.79
CA ILE A 441 -15.09 49.48 9.89
C ILE A 441 -14.44 49.25 8.52
N ALA A 442 -13.71 50.26 8.05
CA ALA A 442 -12.81 50.16 6.90
C ALA A 442 -11.45 50.81 7.26
N ASN A 443 -10.35 50.08 6.99
CA ASN A 443 -8.93 50.40 7.24
C ASN A 443 -8.26 49.84 8.53
N ASP A 444 -8.15 48.51 8.66
CA ASP A 444 -6.97 47.89 9.32
C ASP A 444 -6.50 46.60 8.61
N GLU A 445 -6.73 46.52 7.30
CA GLU A 445 -6.16 45.44 6.47
C GLU A 445 -4.77 45.82 5.93
N THR A 446 -3.87 44.82 5.93
CA THR A 446 -2.62 44.78 5.13
C THR A 446 -1.47 45.74 5.46
N ALA A 447 -0.90 45.64 6.67
CA ALA A 447 0.54 45.90 6.82
C ALA A 447 1.35 44.81 6.09
N THR A 448 1.88 45.15 4.91
CA THR A 448 2.63 44.23 4.03
C THR A 448 3.91 44.88 3.51
N ILE A 449 4.99 44.09 3.35
CA ILE A 449 6.31 44.56 2.92
C ILE A 449 6.90 43.61 1.89
N LEU A 450 7.62 44.09 0.89
CA LEU A 450 8.24 43.26 -0.15
C LEU A 450 9.13 42.16 0.42
N ALA A 451 9.00 40.96 -0.13
CA ALA A 451 9.62 39.76 0.41
C ALA A 451 11.10 39.65 0.03
N ASP A 452 11.97 39.84 1.02
CA ASP A 452 13.42 39.70 0.92
C ASP A 452 13.88 38.35 1.53
N GLU A 453 14.54 37.50 0.72
CA GLU A 453 15.03 36.19 1.14
C GLU A 453 16.05 36.29 2.29
N ALA A 454 16.86 37.35 2.33
CA ALA A 454 17.88 37.56 3.35
C ALA A 454 17.29 37.90 4.74
N ARG A 455 16.08 38.50 4.77
CA ARG A 455 15.41 38.99 5.98
C ARG A 455 14.06 38.29 6.25
N SER A 456 13.95 37.04 5.81
CA SER A 456 12.73 36.20 5.84
C SER A 456 12.18 35.81 7.23
N LYS A 457 12.72 36.33 8.33
CA LYS A 457 12.32 36.02 9.72
C LYS A 457 12.28 37.27 10.60
N CYS A 458 11.28 37.33 11.47
CA CYS A 458 11.16 38.36 12.49
C CYS A 458 12.33 38.28 13.48
N ILE A 459 13.12 39.35 13.60
CA ILE A 459 14.32 39.34 14.48
C ILE A 459 13.97 39.23 15.98
N LEU A 460 12.75 39.59 16.38
CA LEU A 460 12.29 39.49 17.78
C LEU A 460 11.82 38.08 18.19
N CYS A 461 11.16 37.34 17.30
CA CYS A 461 10.61 36.01 17.64
C CYS A 461 11.23 34.83 16.87
N GLY A 462 12.07 35.09 15.87
CA GLY A 462 12.76 34.07 15.06
C GLY A 462 11.85 33.30 14.09
N ILE A 463 10.56 33.63 14.02
CA ILE A 463 9.56 32.98 13.17
C ILE A 463 9.58 33.62 11.77
N SER A 464 9.46 32.79 10.73
CA SER A 464 9.36 33.25 9.34
C SER A 464 8.06 34.01 9.08
N PHE A 465 8.13 35.04 8.24
CA PHE A 465 6.94 35.78 7.81
C PHE A 465 6.11 34.96 6.80
N ALA A 466 4.78 35.05 6.89
CA ALA A 466 3.90 34.50 5.85
C ALA A 466 3.97 35.36 4.58
N MET A 467 4.09 34.74 3.41
CA MET A 467 4.14 35.43 2.11
C MET A 467 2.78 35.39 1.43
N LEU A 468 2.35 36.53 0.88
CA LEU A 468 1.30 36.61 -0.14
C LEU A 468 1.93 37.06 -1.47
N PHE A 469 1.33 36.63 -2.58
CA PHE A 469 1.60 37.23 -3.87
C PHE A 469 0.57 38.34 -4.08
N ASP A 470 1.03 39.57 -4.27
CA ASP A 470 0.14 40.68 -4.57
C ASP A 470 -0.16 40.66 -6.07
N GLN A 471 -1.42 40.44 -6.44
CA GLN A 471 -1.82 40.25 -7.84
C GLN A 471 -1.89 41.57 -8.61
N GLU A 472 -2.08 42.71 -7.94
CA GLU A 472 -2.09 44.03 -8.60
C GLU A 472 -0.66 44.47 -8.97
N ASP A 473 0.30 44.24 -8.06
CA ASP A 473 1.70 44.67 -8.24
C ASP A 473 2.59 43.61 -8.92
N GLY A 474 2.20 42.33 -8.87
CA GLY A 474 2.96 41.21 -9.41
C GLY A 474 4.20 40.83 -8.59
N GLU A 475 4.31 41.29 -7.34
CA GLU A 475 5.44 41.04 -6.44
C GLU A 475 5.02 40.31 -5.15
N TRP A 476 5.94 39.52 -4.59
CA TRP A 476 5.71 38.80 -3.33
C TRP A 476 5.92 39.72 -2.13
N LYS A 477 4.97 39.73 -1.20
CA LYS A 477 5.00 40.54 0.03
C LYS A 477 4.81 39.68 1.28
N TYR A 478 5.54 39.99 2.35
CA TYR A 478 5.33 39.45 3.69
C TYR A 478 4.10 40.10 4.36
N LYS A 479 3.21 39.29 4.92
CA LYS A 479 1.99 39.71 5.64
C LYS A 479 2.29 39.95 7.13
N ASN A 480 1.60 40.92 7.74
CA ASN A 480 1.71 41.25 9.16
C ASN A 480 3.15 41.63 9.60
N CYS A 481 3.90 42.23 8.67
CA CYS A 481 5.32 42.57 8.80
C CYS A 481 5.52 44.09 8.69
N ILE A 482 6.43 44.64 9.48
CA ILE A 482 6.87 46.04 9.44
C ILE A 482 8.39 46.12 9.52
N GLU A 483 8.95 47.13 8.85
CA GLU A 483 10.39 47.40 8.79
C GLU A 483 10.73 48.50 9.80
N LYS A 484 11.82 48.31 10.54
CA LYS A 484 12.27 49.24 11.58
C LYS A 484 13.77 49.43 11.50
N ASP A 485 14.18 50.70 11.46
CA ASP A 485 15.58 51.09 11.49
C ASP A 485 16.20 50.86 12.87
N VAL A 486 17.35 50.19 12.90
CA VAL A 486 18.17 49.95 14.09
C VAL A 486 19.59 50.45 13.80
N LEU A 487 20.20 51.13 14.77
CA LEU A 487 21.57 51.61 14.67
C LEU A 487 22.55 50.43 14.58
N LYS A 488 23.49 50.47 13.65
CA LYS A 488 24.62 49.52 13.61
C LYS A 488 25.51 49.73 14.83
N GLU A 489 25.71 48.69 15.65
CA GLU A 489 26.81 48.68 16.62
C GLU A 489 28.11 48.35 15.87
N ASP A 490 28.96 49.35 15.63
CA ASP A 490 30.19 49.19 14.86
C ASP A 490 31.46 49.20 15.73
N ASP A 491 32.36 48.27 15.43
CA ASP A 491 33.54 47.94 16.25
C ASP A 491 34.75 48.81 15.88
N GLY A 492 34.61 50.14 15.94
CA GLY A 492 35.76 51.07 15.88
C GLY A 492 35.52 52.41 15.17
N PRO A 493 36.39 53.42 15.39
CA PRO A 493 35.98 54.81 15.20
C PRO A 493 36.47 55.43 13.89
N THR A 494 35.54 55.63 12.95
CA THR A 494 35.59 56.76 12.00
C THR A 494 34.21 57.42 11.93
N LEU A 495 34.12 58.63 12.47
CA LEU A 495 32.96 59.51 12.29
C LEU A 495 32.92 59.95 10.82
N ASP A 496 31.85 59.61 10.11
CA ASP A 496 31.04 60.52 9.29
C ASP A 496 29.82 59.74 8.75
N GLU A 497 28.62 60.34 8.88
CA GLU A 497 27.29 59.84 8.47
C GLU A 497 26.73 58.61 9.25
N GLU A 498 25.58 58.80 9.92
CA GLU A 498 24.91 57.77 10.74
C GLU A 498 24.15 56.76 9.87
N GLU A 499 24.76 55.61 9.53
CA GLU A 499 24.08 54.52 8.83
C GLU A 499 23.20 53.68 9.78
N PHE A 500 21.88 53.72 9.56
CA PHE A 500 20.92 52.79 10.14
C PHE A 500 20.77 51.53 9.28
N GLU A 501 20.47 50.38 9.89
CA GLU A 501 20.11 49.15 9.18
C GLU A 501 18.65 48.76 9.45
N ALA A 502 17.90 48.55 8.37
CA ALA A 502 16.47 48.28 8.42
C ALA A 502 16.20 46.78 8.65
N VAL A 503 15.52 46.43 9.75
CA VAL A 503 15.21 45.04 10.13
C VAL A 503 13.70 44.78 10.17
N LEU A 504 13.30 43.55 9.81
CA LEU A 504 11.90 43.15 9.71
C LEU A 504 11.37 42.51 11.01
N VAL A 505 10.16 42.89 11.39
CA VAL A 505 9.46 42.46 12.62
C VAL A 505 7.95 42.29 12.40
N HIS A 506 7.31 41.36 13.11
CA HIS A 506 5.85 41.24 13.06
C HIS A 506 5.20 42.46 13.76
N LYS A 507 4.11 43.03 13.19
CA LYS A 507 3.37 44.17 13.80
C LYS A 507 3.00 43.86 15.26
N THR A 508 2.43 42.67 15.49
CA THR A 508 2.04 42.13 16.80
C THR A 508 3.21 41.86 17.76
N CYS A 509 4.45 41.73 17.28
CA CYS A 509 5.64 41.68 18.14
C CYS A 509 6.12 43.07 18.55
N LEU A 510 5.79 44.12 17.79
CA LEU A 510 6.11 45.50 18.14
C LEU A 510 5.12 46.06 19.18
N ASP A 511 3.82 45.80 18.98
CA ASP A 511 2.75 46.31 19.86
C ASP A 511 2.82 45.76 21.29
N LYS A 512 3.49 44.61 21.51
CA LYS A 512 3.77 44.08 22.85
C LYS A 512 4.99 44.71 23.52
N ASN A 513 5.83 45.44 22.78
CA ASN A 513 7.04 46.12 23.26
C ASN A 513 6.85 47.64 23.42
N SER A 514 5.81 48.23 22.85
CA SER A 514 5.51 49.68 22.95
C SER A 514 4.93 50.11 24.30
N ASN A 515 4.49 49.18 25.15
CA ASN A 515 4.02 49.45 26.52
C ASN A 515 5.16 49.53 27.57
N VAL A 516 6.40 49.81 27.15
CA VAL A 516 7.54 50.05 28.05
C VAL A 516 8.27 51.35 27.66
N GLU A 517 7.59 52.49 27.83
CA GLU A 517 8.26 53.77 28.02
C GLU A 517 8.06 54.27 29.46
N HIS A 518 9.18 54.66 30.09
CA HIS A 518 9.45 54.97 31.50
C HIS A 518 9.83 53.75 32.35
N ASP A 519 11.12 53.48 32.56
CA ASP A 519 11.95 54.38 33.37
C ASP A 519 13.43 54.40 32.94
N SER A 520 14.02 55.60 32.92
CA SER A 520 15.42 55.79 32.57
C SER A 520 16.31 55.69 33.80
N ASN A 521 16.95 54.52 34.03
CA ASN A 521 18.25 54.36 34.70
C ASN A 521 18.52 52.86 34.98
N VAL A 522 19.75 52.40 34.72
CA VAL A 522 20.71 51.98 35.77
C VAL A 522 21.95 51.36 35.12
N HIS A 523 23.10 51.95 35.45
CA HIS A 523 24.41 51.35 35.23
C HIS A 523 24.60 50.06 36.05
N SER A 524 25.18 49.05 35.39
CA SER A 524 26.26 48.20 35.93
C SER A 524 26.02 47.25 37.12
N ASN A 525 26.72 46.11 37.01
CA ASN A 525 27.51 45.46 38.07
C ASN A 525 26.86 44.59 39.18
N VAL A 526 27.47 43.40 39.28
CA VAL A 526 27.97 42.75 40.52
C VAL A 526 27.02 41.85 41.32
N TYR A 527 27.24 40.53 41.11
CA TYR A 527 27.71 39.55 42.10
C TYR A 527 27.07 39.45 43.51
N ARG A 528 26.80 38.18 43.89
CA ARG A 528 26.49 37.64 45.25
C ARG A 528 25.11 38.07 45.79
N GLY A 529 24.37 37.24 46.52
CA GLY A 529 24.63 35.90 47.04
C GLY A 529 24.39 35.84 48.55
N ALA A 530 23.75 34.75 49.02
CA ALA A 530 23.45 34.48 50.44
C ALA A 530 22.38 35.46 51.05
N ASP A 531 21.68 35.19 52.16
CA ASP A 531 21.46 33.92 52.88
C ASP A 531 20.24 34.02 53.84
N SER A 532 19.62 32.88 54.13
CA SER A 532 19.19 32.47 55.49
C SER A 532 17.95 33.05 56.24
N ILE A 533 17.36 32.15 57.08
CA ILE A 533 16.91 32.35 58.49
C ILE A 533 15.57 33.14 58.76
N THR A 534 14.60 32.71 59.60
CA THR A 534 14.34 31.49 60.42
C THR A 534 12.90 31.44 61.03
N ARG A 535 12.40 30.22 61.36
CA ARG A 535 11.66 29.76 62.60
C ARG A 535 10.39 30.54 63.08
N ARG A 536 9.40 29.95 63.77
CA ARG A 536 9.34 28.86 64.81
C ARG A 536 7.91 28.25 64.79
N HIS A 537 7.73 26.94 64.65
CA HIS A 537 7.54 25.93 65.72
C HIS A 537 6.38 26.14 66.71
N LEU A 538 5.45 25.17 66.70
CA LEU A 538 4.88 24.53 67.89
C LEU A 538 4.69 23.01 67.64
N VAL A 539 4.12 22.26 68.59
CA VAL A 539 4.78 21.05 69.12
C VAL A 539 3.81 20.01 69.73
N PHE A 540 4.25 18.73 69.79
CA PHE A 540 3.59 17.52 70.38
C PHE A 540 2.40 16.91 69.57
N SER A 541 2.13 15.59 69.58
CA SER A 541 2.83 14.41 70.16
C SER A 541 2.43 13.10 69.44
N LEU A 542 3.29 12.08 69.54
CA LEU A 542 3.10 10.71 69.04
C LEU A 542 2.91 9.72 70.22
N LEU A 543 2.58 8.45 69.87
CA LEU A 543 2.53 7.19 70.64
C LEU A 543 1.09 6.65 70.84
N ALA A 544 0.69 5.54 70.20
CA ALA A 544 1.08 4.12 70.41
C ALA A 544 0.47 3.53 71.71
N SER A 545 0.01 2.28 71.81
CA SER A 545 0.58 1.03 71.26
C SER A 545 -0.42 -0.15 71.34
N SER A 546 -0.24 -1.19 70.52
CA SER A 546 -0.35 -2.66 70.79
C SER A 546 -1.60 -3.26 71.52
N SER A 547 -2.00 -4.54 71.42
CA SER A 547 -1.22 -5.79 71.30
C SER A 547 -2.10 -7.05 71.04
N LEU A 548 -1.48 -8.13 70.52
CA LEU A 548 -1.65 -9.56 70.89
C LEU A 548 -2.91 -10.42 70.53
N LEU A 549 -2.61 -11.56 69.89
CA LEU A 549 -3.30 -12.88 69.89
C LEU A 549 -2.94 -13.67 71.20
N PRO A 550 -3.39 -14.93 71.53
CA PRO A 550 -3.90 -16.01 70.66
C PRO A 550 -5.03 -16.90 71.34
N PRO A 551 -5.16 -18.26 71.26
CA PRO A 551 -6.49 -18.92 71.14
C PRO A 551 -6.82 -20.01 72.20
N SER A 552 -8.01 -20.65 72.14
CA SER A 552 -8.37 -22.04 72.57
C SER A 552 -9.91 -22.25 72.60
N ALA A 553 -10.53 -23.45 72.61
CA ALA A 553 -10.28 -24.79 72.01
C ALA A 553 -11.40 -25.77 72.49
N HIS A 554 -11.55 -26.94 71.82
CA HIS A 554 -12.40 -28.13 72.17
C HIS A 554 -13.92 -28.02 71.88
N ALA A 555 -14.67 -29.03 71.40
CA ALA A 555 -14.45 -30.33 70.71
C ALA A 555 -15.84 -30.80 70.13
N ALA A 556 -16.13 -32.00 69.56
CA ALA A 556 -15.42 -33.27 69.37
C ALA A 556 -16.04 -34.16 68.24
N VAL A 557 -15.21 -35.00 67.59
CA VAL A 557 -15.48 -36.38 67.04
C VAL A 557 -16.56 -36.64 65.95
N ASN A 558 -16.06 -37.16 64.80
CA ASN A 558 -16.58 -38.17 63.82
C ASN A 558 -18.10 -38.50 63.76
N ALA A 559 -18.74 -38.72 62.59
CA ALA A 559 -18.26 -39.53 61.46
C ALA A 559 -18.94 -39.23 60.09
N GLN A 560 -18.33 -39.75 59.02
CA GLN A 560 -18.69 -39.70 57.59
C GLN A 560 -19.73 -40.77 57.15
N PRO A 561 -20.17 -40.89 55.86
CA PRO A 561 -20.13 -39.95 54.72
C PRO A 561 -21.43 -39.91 53.85
N THR A 562 -21.39 -39.18 52.71
CA THR A 562 -22.27 -39.27 51.51
C THR A 562 -23.66 -38.57 51.58
N PRO A 563 -24.39 -38.34 50.46
CA PRO A 563 -24.20 -37.11 49.69
C PRO A 563 -25.51 -36.40 49.24
N SER A 564 -25.34 -35.28 48.52
CA SER A 564 -26.33 -34.63 47.62
C SER A 564 -27.32 -33.61 48.23
N ALA A 565 -27.86 -32.80 47.31
CA ALA A 565 -29.04 -31.93 47.41
C ALA A 565 -28.91 -30.52 48.06
N THR A 566 -28.58 -29.55 47.18
CA THR A 566 -29.41 -28.38 46.82
C THR A 566 -29.88 -27.36 47.88
N THR A 567 -29.76 -26.07 47.51
CA THR A 567 -30.42 -24.87 48.07
C THR A 567 -30.07 -24.49 49.53
N SER A 568 -29.47 -23.33 49.79
CA SER A 568 -30.08 -22.04 49.45
C SER A 568 -29.14 -20.84 49.71
N SER A 569 -29.44 -19.73 49.02
CA SER A 569 -29.22 -18.34 49.46
C SER A 569 -27.90 -17.98 50.14
N GLN A 570 -26.94 -17.48 49.35
CA GLN A 570 -25.91 -16.57 49.89
C GLN A 570 -25.91 -15.23 49.16
N THR A 571 -26.02 -14.19 49.99
CA THR A 571 -25.72 -12.78 49.78
C THR A 571 -24.59 -12.55 48.78
N ILE A 572 -24.87 -11.76 47.74
CA ILE A 572 -23.86 -11.33 46.76
C ILE A 572 -22.91 -10.35 47.45
N SER A 573 -21.77 -10.88 47.91
CA SER A 573 -20.62 -10.07 48.32
C SER A 573 -19.82 -9.69 47.07
N SER A 574 -19.94 -8.43 46.65
CA SER A 574 -19.18 -7.89 45.52
C SER A 574 -17.69 -7.76 45.88
N SER A 575 -16.92 -8.81 45.57
CA SER A 575 -15.45 -8.77 45.57
C SER A 575 -14.95 -9.08 44.17
N ALA A 576 -14.97 -8.07 43.30
CA ALA A 576 -14.32 -8.14 42.00
C ALA A 576 -12.81 -8.15 42.21
N SER A 577 -12.21 -9.34 42.18
CA SER A 577 -10.76 -9.50 42.13
C SER A 577 -10.26 -8.95 40.79
N GLU A 578 -9.47 -7.87 40.82
CA GLU A 578 -8.88 -7.28 39.62
C GLU A 578 -8.07 -8.35 38.86
N THR A 579 -8.45 -8.62 37.60
CA THR A 579 -7.76 -9.63 36.81
C THR A 579 -6.47 -9.05 36.23
N ARG A 580 -5.33 -9.49 36.76
CA ARG A 580 -4.01 -9.02 36.33
C ARG A 580 -3.67 -9.52 34.93
N VAL A 581 -3.64 -8.59 33.98
CA VAL A 581 -3.18 -8.82 32.60
C VAL A 581 -1.67 -9.11 32.58
N ILE A 582 -1.28 -10.19 31.92
CA ILE A 582 0.11 -10.61 31.75
C ILE A 582 0.72 -9.88 30.55
N ARG A 583 1.77 -9.09 30.80
CA ARG A 583 2.40 -8.14 29.85
C ARG A 583 3.93 -8.24 29.93
N PRO A 584 4.69 -7.77 28.91
CA PRO A 584 6.14 -7.78 28.95
C PRO A 584 6.71 -7.11 30.21
N PRO A 585 7.75 -7.67 30.85
CA PRO A 585 8.29 -7.14 32.12
C PRO A 585 8.89 -5.73 31.99
N LEU A 586 9.34 -5.34 30.80
CA LEU A 586 9.86 -3.99 30.52
C LEU A 586 8.77 -3.01 30.04
N ASP A 587 7.52 -3.46 29.86
CA ASP A 587 6.41 -2.59 29.49
C ASP A 587 6.06 -1.64 30.65
N LYS A 588 5.95 -0.35 30.35
CA LYS A 588 5.60 0.71 31.31
C LYS A 588 4.13 1.16 31.21
N ARG A 589 3.40 0.67 30.21
CA ARG A 589 1.98 0.97 29.98
C ARG A 589 1.12 0.33 31.06
N GLN A 590 0.11 1.04 31.54
CA GLN A 590 -0.82 0.53 32.54
C GLN A 590 -1.96 -0.19 31.84
N TYR A 591 -2.38 -1.35 32.38
CA TYR A 591 -3.44 -2.16 31.80
C TYR A 591 -4.53 -2.41 32.83
N GLU A 592 -5.78 -2.33 32.39
CA GLU A 592 -6.93 -2.80 33.16
C GLU A 592 -7.92 -3.50 32.23
N THR A 593 -8.57 -4.55 32.70
CA THR A 593 -9.64 -5.24 31.96
C THR A 593 -10.84 -5.50 32.86
N TYR A 594 -12.03 -5.30 32.31
CA TYR A 594 -13.32 -5.46 32.98
C TYR A 594 -14.42 -5.70 31.94
N THR A 595 -15.62 -6.04 32.41
CA THR A 595 -16.82 -6.14 31.56
C THR A 595 -17.81 -5.07 31.99
N LEU A 596 -18.39 -4.33 31.04
CA LEU A 596 -19.45 -3.35 31.33
C LEU A 596 -20.75 -4.05 31.77
N PRO A 597 -21.71 -3.33 32.39
CA PRO A 597 -23.03 -3.87 32.72
C PRO A 597 -23.83 -4.42 31.52
N ASN A 598 -23.58 -3.90 30.31
CA ASN A 598 -24.15 -4.43 29.07
C ASN A 598 -23.40 -5.67 28.53
N GLY A 599 -22.35 -6.17 29.19
CA GLY A 599 -21.62 -7.36 28.78
C GLY A 599 -20.47 -7.12 27.80
N LEU A 600 -20.23 -5.88 27.35
CA LEU A 600 -19.04 -5.53 26.55
C LEU A 600 -17.77 -5.82 27.34
N LYS A 601 -16.88 -6.67 26.79
CA LYS A 601 -15.55 -6.94 27.35
C LYS A 601 -14.62 -5.78 26.98
N VAL A 602 -13.87 -5.25 27.94
CA VAL A 602 -13.00 -4.08 27.74
C VAL A 602 -11.57 -4.37 28.20
N LEU A 603 -10.58 -3.94 27.42
CA LEU A 603 -9.19 -3.76 27.86
C LEU A 603 -8.71 -2.33 27.60
N LEU A 604 -8.24 -1.68 28.65
CA LEU A 604 -7.66 -0.34 28.60
C LEU A 604 -6.14 -0.41 28.76
N CYS A 605 -5.43 0.33 27.92
CA CYS A 605 -3.98 0.47 27.92
C CYS A 605 -3.62 1.96 27.97
N SER A 606 -3.27 2.45 29.15
CA SER A 606 -2.81 3.84 29.33
C SER A 606 -1.30 3.92 29.07
N ASP A 607 -0.92 4.75 28.10
CA ASP A 607 0.45 5.06 27.73
C ASP A 607 0.73 6.57 27.71
N PRO A 608 0.98 7.20 28.87
CA PRO A 608 1.27 8.64 28.94
C PRO A 608 2.50 9.11 28.15
N THR A 609 3.33 8.19 27.64
CA THR A 609 4.46 8.55 26.77
C THR A 609 4.02 8.78 25.32
N SER A 610 2.91 8.17 24.90
CA SER A 610 2.31 8.34 23.57
C SER A 610 1.82 9.77 23.32
N THR A 611 1.53 10.06 22.05
CA THR A 611 0.62 11.13 21.60
C THR A 611 -0.55 10.48 20.86
N ALA A 612 -0.24 9.58 19.92
CA ALA A 612 -1.22 8.74 19.25
C ALA A 612 -2.04 7.89 20.23
N ALA A 613 -3.35 7.83 19.96
CA ALA A 613 -4.31 6.91 20.57
C ALA A 613 -4.94 6.03 19.48
N ALA A 614 -5.17 4.76 19.80
CA ALA A 614 -5.83 3.81 18.92
C ALA A 614 -6.90 3.00 19.66
N VAL A 615 -7.94 2.62 18.93
CA VAL A 615 -9.13 1.95 19.43
C VAL A 615 -9.47 0.81 18.48
N GLY A 616 -9.82 -0.35 19.02
CA GLY A 616 -10.31 -1.48 18.26
C GLY A 616 -11.59 -2.02 18.89
N MET A 617 -12.54 -2.43 18.06
CA MET A 617 -13.71 -3.21 18.44
C MET A 617 -13.70 -4.50 17.61
N ASN A 618 -13.71 -5.66 18.27
CA ASN A 618 -14.03 -6.93 17.63
C ASN A 618 -15.47 -7.31 17.95
N VAL A 619 -16.24 -7.69 16.95
CA VAL A 619 -17.57 -8.30 17.07
C VAL A 619 -17.45 -9.77 16.68
N HIS A 620 -17.89 -10.68 17.55
CA HIS A 620 -17.82 -12.14 17.36
C HIS A 620 -18.91 -12.64 16.40
N VAL A 621 -18.86 -12.13 15.19
CA VAL A 621 -19.65 -12.54 14.02
C VAL A 621 -18.84 -12.22 12.77
N GLY A 622 -18.82 -13.14 11.81
CA GLY A 622 -18.13 -12.99 10.53
C GLY A 622 -18.88 -13.67 9.39
N ALA A 623 -18.22 -13.86 8.25
CA ALA A 623 -18.86 -14.36 7.03
C ALA A 623 -19.42 -15.80 7.12
N CYS A 624 -18.95 -16.64 8.07
CA CYS A 624 -19.61 -17.90 8.39
C CYS A 624 -21.08 -17.70 8.82
N SER A 625 -21.44 -16.55 9.38
CA SER A 625 -22.81 -16.21 9.80
C SER A 625 -23.69 -15.66 8.66
N ASP A 626 -23.16 -15.48 7.45
CA ASP A 626 -23.95 -15.00 6.30
C ASP A 626 -25.16 -15.90 6.00
N PRO A 627 -26.32 -15.35 5.64
CA PRO A 627 -27.40 -16.14 5.05
C PRO A 627 -26.89 -16.87 3.80
N VAL A 628 -27.26 -18.15 3.64
CA VAL A 628 -26.85 -18.98 2.48
C VAL A 628 -27.22 -18.32 1.15
N ASP A 629 -28.33 -17.57 1.13
CA ASP A 629 -28.82 -16.85 -0.06
C ASP A 629 -28.15 -15.49 -0.30
N ILE A 630 -27.36 -14.98 0.65
CA ILE A 630 -26.72 -13.64 0.62
C ILE A 630 -25.24 -13.71 1.08
N PRO A 631 -24.33 -14.39 0.34
CA PRO A 631 -22.91 -14.38 0.66
C PRO A 631 -22.27 -12.97 0.54
N GLY A 632 -21.49 -12.58 1.54
CA GLY A 632 -20.90 -11.26 1.72
C GLY A 632 -21.70 -10.30 2.61
N LEU A 633 -22.73 -10.76 3.33
CA LEU A 633 -23.59 -9.87 4.12
C LEU A 633 -22.88 -9.30 5.37
N ALA A 634 -22.04 -10.08 6.03
CA ALA A 634 -21.22 -9.62 7.15
C ALA A 634 -20.24 -8.51 6.71
N HIS A 635 -19.58 -8.71 5.57
CA HIS A 635 -18.69 -7.73 4.95
C HIS A 635 -19.45 -6.47 4.51
N PHE A 636 -20.65 -6.64 3.95
CA PHE A 636 -21.51 -5.50 3.63
C PHE A 636 -21.98 -4.73 4.88
N CYS A 637 -22.22 -5.42 5.99
CA CYS A 637 -22.53 -4.80 7.27
C CYS A 637 -21.35 -3.95 7.77
N GLU A 638 -20.12 -4.45 7.63
CA GLU A 638 -18.89 -3.73 7.99
C GLU A 638 -18.80 -2.37 7.31
N HIS A 639 -18.82 -2.34 5.97
CA HIS A 639 -18.78 -1.12 5.19
C HIS A 639 -19.89 -0.14 5.62
N MET A 640 -21.10 -0.66 5.78
CA MET A 640 -22.28 0.15 6.05
C MET A 640 -22.31 0.78 7.46
N LEU A 641 -21.52 0.29 8.43
CA LEU A 641 -21.40 0.93 9.74
C LEU A 641 -20.63 2.26 9.72
N PHE A 642 -19.77 2.47 8.71
CA PHE A 642 -19.08 3.76 8.54
C PHE A 642 -20.02 4.87 8.04
N LEU A 643 -21.13 4.51 7.39
CA LEU A 643 -21.97 5.39 6.57
C LEU A 643 -23.15 6.01 7.35
N GLY A 644 -22.84 6.61 8.49
CA GLY A 644 -23.75 7.46 9.26
C GLY A 644 -24.61 6.74 10.32
N THR A 645 -24.88 7.44 11.42
CA THR A 645 -25.62 6.95 12.59
C THR A 645 -26.65 7.97 13.07
N GLU A 646 -27.62 7.60 13.90
CA GLU A 646 -28.65 8.53 14.38
C GLU A 646 -28.06 9.74 15.12
N LYS A 647 -26.93 9.56 15.83
CA LYS A 647 -26.21 10.64 16.51
C LYS A 647 -25.34 11.49 15.55
N TYR A 648 -24.92 10.91 14.43
CA TYR A 648 -24.00 11.52 13.46
C TYR A 648 -24.41 11.12 12.03
N PRO A 649 -25.46 11.77 11.47
CA PRO A 649 -26.15 11.27 10.28
C PRO A 649 -25.39 11.47 8.96
N ASP A 650 -24.40 12.36 8.91
CA ASP A 650 -23.59 12.55 7.70
C ASP A 650 -22.77 11.28 7.43
N GLU A 651 -22.88 10.73 6.22
CA GLU A 651 -22.29 9.43 5.88
C GLU A 651 -20.76 9.39 6.01
N ASP A 652 -20.07 10.53 5.93
CA ASP A 652 -18.61 10.64 6.09
C ASP A 652 -18.17 11.32 7.40
N SER A 653 -19.09 11.53 8.35
CA SER A 653 -18.86 12.29 9.59
C SER A 653 -17.67 11.74 10.41
N PHE A 654 -17.48 10.42 10.45
CA PHE A 654 -16.36 9.80 11.15
C PHE A 654 -15.03 9.93 10.40
N ALA A 655 -15.03 9.69 9.09
CA ALA A 655 -13.84 9.78 8.24
C ALA A 655 -13.30 11.22 8.18
N LYS A 656 -14.18 12.22 7.96
CA LYS A 656 -13.84 13.64 8.03
C LYS A 656 -13.29 14.02 9.40
N PHE A 657 -13.95 13.59 10.50
CA PHE A 657 -13.50 13.90 11.85
C PHE A 657 -12.09 13.35 12.13
N LEU A 658 -11.80 12.12 11.73
CA LEU A 658 -10.47 11.54 11.93
C LEU A 658 -9.41 12.23 11.06
N SER A 659 -9.69 12.47 9.78
CA SER A 659 -8.77 13.15 8.87
C SER A 659 -8.37 14.55 9.40
N ALA A 660 -9.34 15.34 9.86
CA ALA A 660 -9.13 16.65 10.48
C ALA A 660 -8.35 16.60 11.82
N ASN A 661 -8.13 15.41 12.38
CA ASN A 661 -7.40 15.19 13.63
C ASN A 661 -6.20 14.24 13.46
N GLY A 662 -5.64 14.17 12.24
CA GLY A 662 -4.44 13.40 11.95
C GLY A 662 -4.61 11.88 12.12
N GLY A 663 -5.85 11.38 11.97
CA GLY A 663 -6.23 10.01 12.19
C GLY A 663 -6.64 9.25 10.93
N ILE A 664 -6.65 7.92 11.06
CA ILE A 664 -7.06 6.94 10.07
C ILE A 664 -8.00 5.93 10.71
N ASN A 665 -8.86 5.31 9.90
CA ASN A 665 -9.72 4.19 10.29
C ASN A 665 -9.69 3.12 9.22
N ASN A 666 -10.03 1.89 9.62
CA ASN A 666 -10.31 0.79 8.72
C ASN A 666 -11.08 -0.30 9.48
N ALA A 667 -11.51 -1.34 8.77
CA ALA A 667 -12.02 -2.56 9.38
C ALA A 667 -11.58 -3.80 8.55
N PHE A 668 -11.99 -4.98 8.99
CA PHE A 668 -11.97 -6.21 8.19
C PHE A 668 -12.94 -7.26 8.74
N THR A 669 -13.53 -8.02 7.83
CA THR A 669 -14.39 -9.18 8.10
C THR A 669 -13.62 -10.46 7.83
N ASP A 670 -13.61 -11.36 8.81
CA ASP A 670 -13.00 -12.69 8.73
C ASP A 670 -14.14 -13.73 8.88
N SER A 671 -13.77 -15.01 8.91
CA SER A 671 -14.65 -16.18 9.00
C SER A 671 -15.66 -16.08 10.15
N GLU A 672 -15.20 -15.77 11.37
CA GLU A 672 -16.02 -15.82 12.60
C GLU A 672 -16.15 -14.47 13.32
N LYS A 673 -15.52 -13.40 12.80
CA LYS A 673 -15.36 -12.11 13.50
C LYS A 673 -15.31 -10.93 12.53
N THR A 674 -15.64 -9.73 13.02
CA THR A 674 -15.53 -8.46 12.30
C THR A 674 -14.82 -7.44 13.19
N VAL A 675 -13.68 -6.89 12.72
CA VAL A 675 -12.81 -6.01 13.52
C VAL A 675 -12.78 -4.61 12.93
N TYR A 676 -13.21 -3.63 13.72
CA TYR A 676 -13.16 -2.20 13.37
C TYR A 676 -12.09 -1.51 14.19
N TYR A 677 -11.35 -0.56 13.61
CA TYR A 677 -10.35 0.20 14.36
C TYR A 677 -10.09 1.60 13.81
N PHE A 678 -9.55 2.46 14.67
CA PHE A 678 -9.02 3.76 14.28
C PHE A 678 -7.78 4.13 15.10
N GLU A 679 -6.95 5.01 14.54
CA GLU A 679 -5.83 5.67 15.21
C GLU A 679 -5.92 7.19 14.95
N MET A 680 -5.58 8.03 15.93
CA MET A 680 -5.56 9.50 15.81
C MET A 680 -4.60 10.12 16.82
N ASP A 681 -4.36 11.43 16.76
CA ASP A 681 -3.71 12.13 17.88
C ASP A 681 -4.64 12.16 19.11
N GLY A 682 -4.24 11.46 20.16
CA GLY A 682 -4.93 11.41 21.45
C GLY A 682 -4.50 12.49 22.43
N SER A 683 -3.61 13.42 22.04
CA SER A 683 -3.10 14.48 22.92
C SER A 683 -4.18 15.42 23.45
N ILE A 684 -5.26 15.62 22.70
CA ILE A 684 -6.41 16.47 23.08
C ILE A 684 -7.60 15.58 23.47
N SER A 685 -7.81 15.42 24.78
CA SER A 685 -8.82 14.52 25.37
C SER A 685 -10.24 14.71 24.82
N SER A 686 -10.70 15.96 24.61
CA SER A 686 -12.05 16.23 24.09
C SER A 686 -12.28 15.71 22.67
N ARG A 687 -11.25 15.82 21.80
CA ARG A 687 -11.29 15.29 20.43
C ARG A 687 -11.30 13.77 20.43
N PHE A 688 -10.49 13.14 21.28
CA PHE A 688 -10.47 11.68 21.42
C PHE A 688 -11.79 11.13 22.00
N SER A 689 -12.36 11.77 23.01
CA SER A 689 -13.68 11.44 23.55
C SER A 689 -14.79 11.55 22.49
N SER A 690 -14.73 12.59 21.64
CA SER A 690 -15.66 12.75 20.51
C SER A 690 -15.50 11.64 19.46
N ALA A 691 -14.27 11.19 19.17
CA ALA A 691 -14.04 10.03 18.29
C ALA A 691 -14.63 8.74 18.87
N LEU A 692 -14.47 8.51 20.18
CA LEU A 692 -15.07 7.36 20.87
C LEU A 692 -16.61 7.39 20.84
N SER A 693 -17.22 8.56 20.98
CA SER A 693 -18.68 8.73 20.84
C SER A 693 -19.16 8.39 19.42
N ARG A 694 -18.43 8.85 18.39
CA ARG A 694 -18.74 8.55 16.98
C ARG A 694 -18.57 7.06 16.68
N PHE A 695 -17.46 6.47 17.09
CA PHE A 695 -17.20 5.05 16.90
C PHE A 695 -18.18 4.15 17.66
N GLY A 696 -18.52 4.49 18.92
CA GLY A 696 -19.55 3.79 19.69
C GLY A 696 -20.96 3.89 19.10
N SER A 697 -21.25 4.94 18.32
CA SER A 697 -22.53 5.07 17.62
C SER A 697 -22.75 4.00 16.54
N PHE A 698 -21.68 3.48 15.91
CA PHE A 698 -21.75 2.40 14.92
C PHE A 698 -22.42 1.14 15.49
N PHE A 699 -22.18 0.88 16.78
CA PHE A 699 -22.63 -0.32 17.49
C PHE A 699 -23.90 -0.10 18.32
N SER A 700 -24.50 1.10 18.26
CA SER A 700 -25.74 1.42 18.98
C SER A 700 -26.88 1.91 18.08
N CYS A 701 -26.59 2.70 17.04
CA CYS A 701 -27.63 3.37 16.22
C CYS A 701 -27.22 3.66 14.75
N PRO A 702 -26.73 2.67 13.97
CA PRO A 702 -26.43 2.87 12.54
C PRO A 702 -27.71 3.07 11.70
N LEU A 703 -27.65 3.95 10.70
CA LEU A 703 -28.82 4.32 9.89
C LEU A 703 -29.14 3.34 8.75
N PHE A 704 -28.10 2.72 8.18
CA PHE A 704 -28.20 1.89 6.97
C PHE A 704 -29.00 2.60 5.86
N THR A 705 -28.63 3.81 5.45
CA THR A 705 -29.46 4.62 4.53
C THR A 705 -29.60 3.95 3.16
N PRO A 706 -30.77 4.01 2.49
CA PRO A 706 -30.94 3.43 1.15
C PRO A 706 -29.97 4.00 0.09
N SER A 707 -29.56 5.27 0.25
CA SER A 707 -28.57 5.95 -0.59
C SER A 707 -27.17 5.37 -0.44
N ALA A 708 -26.74 5.07 0.79
CA ALA A 708 -25.49 4.39 1.09
C ALA A 708 -25.50 2.96 0.56
N THR A 709 -26.54 2.18 0.89
CA THR A 709 -26.70 0.77 0.46
C THR A 709 -26.51 0.60 -1.06
N GLY A 710 -27.07 1.50 -1.87
CA GLY A 710 -26.94 1.43 -3.34
C GLY A 710 -25.55 1.77 -3.88
N ARG A 711 -24.83 2.71 -3.25
CA ARG A 711 -23.47 3.10 -3.68
C ARG A 711 -22.41 2.12 -3.19
N GLU A 712 -22.52 1.67 -1.94
CA GLU A 712 -21.48 0.88 -1.27
C GLU A 712 -21.31 -0.52 -1.88
N LEU A 713 -22.38 -1.04 -2.50
CA LEU A 713 -22.31 -2.22 -3.36
C LEU A 713 -21.35 -2.08 -4.55
N ASN A 714 -20.99 -0.86 -4.96
CA ASN A 714 -19.94 -0.64 -5.97
C ASN A 714 -18.53 -0.69 -5.36
N ALA A 715 -18.37 -0.32 -4.08
CA ALA A 715 -17.09 -0.39 -3.38
C ALA A 715 -16.67 -1.85 -3.18
N ILE A 716 -17.57 -2.68 -2.62
CA ILE A 716 -17.33 -4.13 -2.42
C ILE A 716 -17.07 -4.85 -3.76
N ASP A 717 -17.82 -4.50 -4.80
CA ASP A 717 -17.64 -5.06 -6.14
C ASP A 717 -16.29 -4.65 -6.77
N SER A 718 -15.84 -3.41 -6.52
CA SER A 718 -14.51 -2.94 -6.92
C SER A 718 -13.39 -3.58 -6.10
N GLU A 719 -13.62 -3.90 -4.83
CA GLU A 719 -12.67 -4.62 -3.99
C GLU A 719 -12.53 -6.07 -4.44
N ASN A 720 -13.64 -6.78 -4.65
CA ASN A 720 -13.62 -8.11 -5.24
C ASN A 720 -12.91 -8.11 -6.60
N SER A 721 -13.19 -7.12 -7.46
CA SER A 721 -12.54 -6.95 -8.76
C SER A 721 -11.03 -6.75 -8.65
N LYS A 722 -10.55 -6.04 -7.63
CA LYS A 722 -9.12 -5.90 -7.32
C LYS A 722 -8.52 -7.23 -6.85
N ASN A 723 -9.26 -7.98 -6.03
CA ASN A 723 -8.81 -9.26 -5.48
C ASN A 723 -8.72 -10.38 -6.56
N LEU A 724 -9.36 -10.23 -7.72
CA LEU A 724 -9.21 -11.13 -8.88
C LEU A 724 -7.75 -11.36 -9.32
N GLN A 725 -6.89 -10.35 -9.15
CA GLN A 725 -5.46 -10.42 -9.53
C GLN A 725 -4.55 -10.92 -8.38
N SER A 726 -5.13 -11.35 -7.25
CA SER A 726 -4.37 -11.84 -6.11
C SER A 726 -4.42 -13.37 -6.02
N ASP A 727 -3.27 -14.00 -6.23
CA ASP A 727 -3.10 -15.45 -6.06
C ASP A 727 -3.48 -15.94 -4.65
N VAL A 728 -3.38 -15.08 -3.63
CA VAL A 728 -3.79 -15.39 -2.26
C VAL A 728 -5.31 -15.51 -2.14
N PHE A 729 -6.08 -14.59 -2.71
CA PHE A 729 -7.56 -14.67 -2.68
C PHE A 729 -8.08 -15.79 -3.59
N ARG A 730 -7.45 -15.99 -4.76
CA ARG A 730 -7.72 -17.11 -5.68
C ARG A 730 -7.54 -18.47 -4.99
N LEU A 731 -6.43 -18.66 -4.25
CA LEU A 731 -6.22 -19.86 -3.44
C LEU A 731 -7.25 -19.97 -2.31
N TYR A 732 -7.48 -18.89 -1.56
CA TYR A 732 -8.36 -18.89 -0.39
C TYR A 732 -9.79 -19.34 -0.74
N GLU A 733 -10.35 -18.87 -1.86
CA GLU A 733 -11.67 -19.31 -2.30
C GLU A 733 -11.65 -20.76 -2.83
N LEU A 734 -10.62 -21.16 -3.57
CA LEU A 734 -10.51 -22.53 -4.11
C LEU A 734 -10.25 -23.59 -3.03
N GLU A 735 -9.59 -23.26 -1.92
CA GLU A 735 -9.45 -24.16 -0.76
C GLU A 735 -10.81 -24.40 -0.06
N LYS A 736 -11.76 -23.45 -0.12
CA LYS A 736 -13.12 -23.65 0.40
C LYS A 736 -13.93 -24.68 -0.38
N ASP A 737 -13.66 -24.88 -1.67
CA ASP A 737 -14.33 -25.93 -2.45
C ASP A 737 -14.00 -27.35 -1.92
N ARG A 738 -12.88 -27.51 -1.20
CA ARG A 738 -12.51 -28.76 -0.51
C ARG A 738 -13.26 -28.98 0.80
N VAL A 739 -13.86 -27.92 1.34
CA VAL A 739 -14.62 -27.95 2.58
C VAL A 739 -16.03 -28.46 2.27
N ASN A 740 -16.61 -29.18 3.22
CA ASN A 740 -17.97 -29.69 3.15
C ASN A 740 -18.93 -28.54 2.81
N SER A 741 -19.69 -28.66 1.71
CA SER A 741 -20.59 -27.60 1.22
C SER A 741 -21.72 -27.20 2.19
N GLN A 742 -21.94 -27.98 3.26
CA GLN A 742 -22.86 -27.65 4.36
C GLN A 742 -22.18 -26.89 5.52
N HIS A 743 -20.85 -26.88 5.56
CA HIS A 743 -20.07 -26.17 6.57
C HIS A 743 -19.99 -24.68 6.20
N PRO A 744 -20.25 -23.73 7.12
CA PRO A 744 -20.39 -22.32 6.74
C PRO A 744 -19.15 -21.65 6.15
N TYR A 745 -17.97 -22.21 6.39
CA TYR A 745 -16.72 -21.74 5.79
C TYR A 745 -16.65 -21.95 4.26
N ALA A 746 -17.47 -22.84 3.69
CA ALA A 746 -17.55 -23.08 2.24
C ALA A 746 -18.27 -21.96 1.45
N LYS A 747 -18.57 -20.81 2.08
CA LYS A 747 -19.24 -19.67 1.43
C LYS A 747 -18.23 -18.69 0.86
N PHE A 748 -18.65 -17.99 -0.19
CA PHE A 748 -17.96 -16.80 -0.69
C PHE A 748 -18.11 -15.62 0.28
N PHE A 749 -17.00 -15.15 0.85
CA PHE A 749 -17.01 -14.21 1.98
C PHE A 749 -16.95 -12.75 1.58
N THR A 750 -16.30 -12.42 0.46
CA THR A 750 -16.12 -11.03 0.01
C THR A 750 -17.46 -10.40 -0.41
N GLY A 751 -18.31 -11.19 -1.07
CA GLY A 751 -19.50 -10.68 -1.76
C GLY A 751 -19.14 -9.86 -3.01
N ASN A 752 -20.14 -9.62 -3.85
CA ASN A 752 -20.05 -8.76 -5.03
C ASN A 752 -21.47 -8.33 -5.48
N LYS A 753 -21.61 -7.64 -6.62
CA LYS A 753 -22.94 -7.29 -7.16
C LYS A 753 -23.76 -8.50 -7.63
N GLU A 754 -23.15 -9.64 -7.92
CA GLU A 754 -23.92 -10.86 -8.21
C GLU A 754 -24.66 -11.31 -6.95
N THR A 755 -23.93 -11.56 -5.85
CA THR A 755 -24.52 -12.08 -4.61
C THR A 755 -25.41 -11.08 -3.89
N LEU A 756 -24.93 -9.84 -3.71
CA LEU A 756 -25.61 -8.86 -2.86
C LEU A 756 -26.75 -8.14 -3.58
N LEU A 757 -26.65 -7.89 -4.89
CA LEU A 757 -27.63 -7.09 -5.64
C LEU A 757 -28.46 -7.90 -6.65
N THR A 758 -27.82 -8.76 -7.42
CA THR A 758 -28.45 -9.39 -8.59
C THR A 758 -29.28 -10.59 -8.16
N ASP A 759 -28.71 -11.47 -7.34
CA ASP A 759 -29.39 -12.69 -6.88
C ASP A 759 -30.41 -12.42 -5.79
N THR A 760 -30.17 -11.46 -4.89
CA THR A 760 -31.19 -10.96 -3.95
C THR A 760 -32.42 -10.44 -4.69
N LYS A 761 -32.24 -9.58 -5.70
CA LYS A 761 -33.34 -9.08 -6.55
C LYS A 761 -34.07 -10.21 -7.28
N LYS A 762 -33.35 -11.17 -7.90
CA LYS A 762 -33.97 -12.34 -8.55
C LYS A 762 -34.83 -13.17 -7.58
N LYS A 763 -34.38 -13.32 -6.34
CA LYS A 763 -35.06 -14.08 -5.27
C LYS A 763 -36.16 -13.27 -4.55
N GLY A 764 -36.32 -11.97 -4.85
CA GLY A 764 -37.27 -11.09 -4.16
C GLY A 764 -36.86 -10.74 -2.72
N ILE A 765 -35.57 -10.82 -2.40
CA ILE A 765 -34.99 -10.54 -1.07
C ILE A 765 -34.73 -9.04 -0.93
N ASP A 766 -35.26 -8.43 0.13
CA ASP A 766 -34.87 -7.08 0.55
C ASP A 766 -33.50 -7.14 1.26
N LEU A 767 -32.44 -6.84 0.52
CA LEU A 767 -31.06 -6.79 1.03
C LEU A 767 -30.93 -5.84 2.23
N ARG A 768 -31.56 -4.67 2.19
CA ARG A 768 -31.42 -3.67 3.25
C ARG A 768 -32.08 -4.15 4.53
N GLN A 769 -33.26 -4.77 4.43
CA GLN A 769 -33.90 -5.37 5.59
C GLN A 769 -33.07 -6.53 6.14
N ASN A 770 -32.49 -7.38 5.30
CA ASN A 770 -31.61 -8.47 5.74
C ASN A 770 -30.33 -7.96 6.43
N LEU A 771 -29.75 -6.84 5.96
CA LEU A 771 -28.64 -6.16 6.62
C LEU A 771 -29.03 -5.64 8.02
N VAL A 772 -30.18 -4.97 8.12
CA VAL A 772 -30.73 -4.51 9.40
C VAL A 772 -31.02 -5.68 10.33
N ASP A 773 -31.58 -6.78 9.82
CA ASP A 773 -31.88 -7.99 10.58
C ASP A 773 -30.60 -8.71 11.03
N PHE A 774 -29.55 -8.77 10.20
CA PHE A 774 -28.25 -9.32 10.55
C PHE A 774 -27.57 -8.52 11.68
N TYR A 775 -27.54 -7.18 11.56
CA TYR A 775 -27.09 -6.29 12.63
C TYR A 775 -27.94 -6.49 13.90
N ASN A 776 -29.26 -6.53 13.77
CA ASN A 776 -30.17 -6.75 14.88
C ASN A 776 -29.96 -8.11 15.55
N GLN A 777 -29.66 -9.17 14.80
CA GLN A 777 -29.41 -10.50 15.33
C GLN A 777 -28.05 -10.64 16.02
N TYR A 778 -26.97 -10.12 15.42
CA TYR A 778 -25.60 -10.46 15.84
C TYR A 778 -24.84 -9.35 16.57
N TYR A 779 -25.06 -8.08 16.23
CA TYR A 779 -24.32 -6.96 16.83
C TYR A 779 -24.86 -6.66 18.24
N SER A 780 -24.34 -7.40 19.22
CA SER A 780 -24.74 -7.36 20.63
C SER A 780 -23.54 -7.12 21.53
N ALA A 781 -23.68 -6.29 22.56
CA ALA A 781 -22.58 -5.95 23.48
C ALA A 781 -21.89 -7.19 24.09
N ASN A 782 -22.62 -8.27 24.36
CA ASN A 782 -22.05 -9.51 24.92
C ASN A 782 -21.19 -10.34 23.95
N GLN A 783 -21.24 -10.02 22.64
CA GLN A 783 -20.41 -10.59 21.58
C GLN A 783 -19.25 -9.66 21.20
N MET A 784 -19.03 -8.57 21.94
CA MET A 784 -18.05 -7.54 21.58
C MET A 784 -16.86 -7.48 22.54
N CYS A 785 -15.69 -7.15 21.98
CA CYS A 785 -14.45 -6.89 22.69
C CYS A 785 -13.87 -5.53 22.26
N LEU A 786 -13.84 -4.56 23.18
CA LEU A 786 -13.26 -3.24 23.00
C LEU A 786 -11.85 -3.18 23.60
N ALA A 787 -10.87 -2.70 22.83
CA ALA A 787 -9.58 -2.31 23.37
C ALA A 787 -9.24 -0.86 23.04
N ILE A 788 -8.62 -0.16 23.99
CA ILE A 788 -8.18 1.24 23.84
C ILE A 788 -6.72 1.37 24.29
N VAL A 789 -5.88 1.96 23.44
CA VAL A 789 -4.48 2.29 23.71
C VAL A 789 -4.32 3.80 23.58
N ALA A 790 -4.13 4.54 24.66
CA ALA A 790 -4.23 6.01 24.64
C ALA A 790 -3.40 6.69 25.75
N PRO A 791 -3.04 7.99 25.62
CA PRO A 791 -2.24 8.69 26.63
C PRO A 791 -2.98 9.01 27.94
N GLN A 792 -4.31 9.03 27.92
CA GLN A 792 -5.16 9.33 29.09
C GLN A 792 -4.98 8.32 30.22
N PRO A 793 -5.13 8.73 31.50
CA PRO A 793 -5.20 7.81 32.64
C PRO A 793 -6.40 6.84 32.53
N ILE A 794 -6.24 5.63 33.08
CA ILE A 794 -7.27 4.58 33.06
C ILE A 794 -8.64 5.06 33.59
N ASN A 795 -8.66 5.91 34.63
CA ASN A 795 -9.90 6.45 35.20
C ASN A 795 -10.64 7.44 34.28
N GLU A 796 -9.95 8.07 33.34
CA GLU A 796 -10.56 8.94 32.32
C GLU A 796 -11.08 8.08 31.15
N LEU A 797 -10.27 7.12 30.69
CA LEU A 797 -10.68 6.14 29.68
C LEU A 797 -11.93 5.36 30.10
N LYS A 798 -12.06 4.97 31.37
CA LYS A 798 -13.27 4.34 31.92
C LYS A 798 -14.54 5.17 31.70
N LYS A 799 -14.47 6.50 31.86
CA LYS A 799 -15.61 7.39 31.62
C LYS A 799 -15.96 7.38 30.14
N TYR A 800 -14.98 7.60 29.26
CA TYR A 800 -15.20 7.60 27.81
C TYR A 800 -15.76 6.27 27.29
N VAL A 801 -15.40 5.14 27.92
CA VAL A 801 -15.97 3.83 27.61
C VAL A 801 -17.45 3.76 27.98
N VAL A 802 -17.85 4.27 29.15
CA VAL A 802 -19.25 4.34 29.55
C VAL A 802 -20.03 5.30 28.64
N ASP A 803 -19.50 6.51 28.41
CA ASP A 803 -20.14 7.56 27.63
C ASP A 803 -20.27 7.21 26.13
N GLY A 804 -19.29 6.48 25.57
CA GLY A 804 -19.27 6.07 24.16
C GLY A 804 -19.97 4.74 23.86
N PHE A 805 -19.89 3.75 24.77
CA PHE A 805 -20.26 2.35 24.49
C PHE A 805 -21.28 1.77 25.48
N GLY A 806 -21.74 2.55 26.48
CA GLY A 806 -22.78 2.13 27.43
C GLY A 806 -24.14 1.88 26.79
N ASP A 807 -24.46 2.62 25.72
CA ASP A 807 -25.72 2.51 24.96
C ASP A 807 -25.81 1.25 24.07
N ILE A 808 -24.71 0.51 23.89
CA ILE A 808 -24.72 -0.72 23.07
C ILE A 808 -25.61 -1.77 23.75
N ILE A 809 -26.61 -2.24 23.02
CA ILE A 809 -27.63 -3.16 23.53
C ILE A 809 -27.03 -4.55 23.74
N ASN A 810 -27.28 -5.13 24.91
CA ASN A 810 -27.10 -6.56 25.14
C ASN A 810 -28.36 -7.31 24.70
N LYS A 811 -28.24 -8.09 23.63
CA LYS A 811 -29.34 -8.87 23.04
C LYS A 811 -29.31 -10.34 23.49
N GLY A 812 -28.37 -10.74 24.35
CA GLY A 812 -28.26 -12.10 24.88
C GLY A 812 -27.86 -13.14 23.82
N VAL A 813 -27.11 -12.73 22.80
CA VAL A 813 -26.73 -13.57 21.65
C VAL A 813 -25.79 -14.69 22.12
N HIS A 814 -26.04 -15.93 21.69
CA HIS A 814 -25.11 -17.04 21.85
C HIS A 814 -24.05 -17.01 20.73
N PRO A 815 -22.80 -17.47 20.96
CA PRO A 815 -21.75 -17.51 19.94
C PRO A 815 -22.24 -18.19 18.64
N PRO A 816 -22.09 -17.58 17.45
CA PRO A 816 -22.67 -18.12 16.21
C PRO A 816 -22.15 -19.52 15.84
N GLU A 817 -20.93 -19.86 16.24
CA GLU A 817 -20.31 -21.16 16.04
C GLU A 817 -21.04 -22.30 16.77
N ASP A 818 -21.75 -22.02 17.86
CA ASP A 818 -22.55 -23.02 18.61
C ASP A 818 -23.59 -23.69 17.71
N ALA A 819 -23.98 -23.10 16.58
CA ALA A 819 -24.93 -23.68 15.63
C ALA A 819 -24.33 -24.82 14.76
N TRP A 820 -23.03 -24.76 14.44
CA TRP A 820 -22.42 -25.60 13.39
C TRP A 820 -21.09 -26.26 13.77
N ALA A 821 -20.27 -25.62 14.59
CA ALA A 821 -18.95 -26.11 14.98
C ALA A 821 -19.06 -27.47 15.69
N PHE A 822 -18.15 -28.39 15.36
CA PHE A 822 -18.12 -29.78 15.87
C PHE A 822 -19.36 -30.63 15.51
N LYS A 823 -20.34 -30.08 14.77
CA LYS A 823 -21.59 -30.76 14.37
C LYS A 823 -21.63 -31.04 12.87
N VAL A 824 -21.16 -30.08 12.08
CA VAL A 824 -20.96 -30.23 10.63
C VAL A 824 -19.47 -30.45 10.43
N PRO A 825 -18.99 -31.66 10.09
CA PRO A 825 -17.56 -31.88 9.90
C PRO A 825 -17.05 -31.02 8.72
N PRO A 826 -16.00 -30.20 8.90
CA PRO A 826 -15.50 -29.30 7.85
C PRO A 826 -14.94 -30.07 6.65
N TYR A 827 -14.37 -31.26 6.86
CA TYR A 827 -13.88 -32.14 5.80
C TYR A 827 -14.63 -33.46 5.85
N ALA A 828 -15.36 -33.79 4.78
CA ALA A 828 -16.14 -35.02 4.69
C ALA A 828 -16.21 -35.55 3.24
N GLU A 829 -15.85 -36.82 3.06
CA GLU A 829 -15.78 -37.45 1.74
C GLU A 829 -17.13 -37.41 1.02
N GLY A 830 -17.16 -36.92 -0.22
CA GLY A 830 -18.38 -36.79 -1.01
C GLY A 830 -19.37 -35.72 -0.54
N LYS A 831 -18.92 -34.75 0.29
CA LYS A 831 -19.72 -33.58 0.73
C LYS A 831 -19.18 -32.23 0.26
N SER A 832 -17.91 -32.20 -0.10
CA SER A 832 -17.21 -31.06 -0.69
C SER A 832 -17.42 -31.02 -2.22
N LEU A 833 -17.24 -29.85 -2.85
CA LEU A 833 -17.22 -29.74 -4.31
C LEU A 833 -15.99 -30.43 -4.90
N VAL A 834 -14.87 -30.30 -4.19
CA VAL A 834 -13.57 -30.88 -4.48
C VAL A 834 -13.23 -31.94 -3.42
N PRO A 835 -12.71 -33.14 -3.77
CA PRO A 835 -12.38 -34.16 -2.77
C PRO A 835 -11.42 -33.65 -1.68
N ALA A 836 -11.83 -33.83 -0.44
CA ALA A 836 -11.26 -33.21 0.75
C ALA A 836 -9.80 -33.62 1.05
N VAL A 837 -9.38 -34.81 0.63
CA VAL A 837 -8.02 -35.35 0.86
C VAL A 837 -7.57 -36.22 -0.31
N LYS A 838 -6.27 -36.56 -0.33
CA LYS A 838 -5.60 -37.47 -1.28
C LYS A 838 -5.72 -37.04 -2.75
N THR A 839 -5.74 -35.74 -2.98
CA THR A 839 -5.76 -35.12 -4.30
C THR A 839 -4.59 -34.17 -4.50
N ILE A 840 -4.23 -33.95 -5.76
CA ILE A 840 -3.35 -32.88 -6.21
C ILE A 840 -4.19 -31.91 -7.03
N MET A 841 -4.22 -30.66 -6.60
CA MET A 841 -4.82 -29.53 -7.31
C MET A 841 -3.69 -28.76 -8.00
N GLU A 842 -3.80 -28.58 -9.31
CA GLU A 842 -2.79 -27.92 -10.14
C GLU A 842 -3.39 -26.58 -10.59
N ILE A 843 -2.84 -25.46 -10.10
CA ILE A 843 -3.40 -24.11 -10.26
C ILE A 843 -2.53 -23.30 -11.23
N VAL A 844 -3.19 -22.53 -12.11
CA VAL A 844 -2.54 -21.47 -12.90
C VAL A 844 -2.52 -20.17 -12.08
N PRO A 845 -1.35 -19.78 -11.52
CA PRO A 845 -1.21 -18.49 -10.82
C PRO A 845 -1.31 -17.31 -11.80
N ILE A 846 -1.58 -16.12 -11.29
CA ILE A 846 -1.42 -14.85 -12.00
C ILE A 846 0.07 -14.54 -12.14
N GLN A 847 0.83 -14.63 -11.04
CA GLN A 847 2.27 -14.39 -11.01
C GLN A 847 3.09 -15.61 -11.54
N GLU A 848 4.37 -15.43 -11.84
CA GLU A 848 5.30 -16.51 -12.22
C GLU A 848 5.73 -17.32 -10.97
N LEU A 849 4.76 -18.01 -10.36
CA LEU A 849 4.96 -18.84 -9.18
C LEU A 849 5.21 -20.29 -9.57
N ARG A 850 6.12 -20.94 -8.83
CA ARG A 850 6.37 -22.38 -8.86
C ARG A 850 6.41 -22.85 -7.42
N GLN A 851 5.37 -23.52 -6.97
CA GLN A 851 5.20 -23.86 -5.55
C GLN A 851 4.49 -25.19 -5.41
N VAL A 852 4.83 -25.96 -4.39
CA VAL A 852 3.97 -27.03 -3.86
C VAL A 852 3.69 -26.78 -2.39
N THR A 853 2.43 -26.91 -2.01
CA THR A 853 1.97 -26.88 -0.63
C THR A 853 1.36 -28.25 -0.30
N VAL A 854 1.78 -28.84 0.81
CA VAL A 854 1.16 -30.03 1.41
C VAL A 854 0.35 -29.56 2.62
N THR A 855 -0.96 -29.79 2.59
CA THR A 855 -1.90 -29.30 3.60
C THR A 855 -2.52 -30.45 4.37
N TRP A 856 -2.63 -30.30 5.68
CA TRP A 856 -3.28 -31.23 6.60
C TRP A 856 -4.39 -30.53 7.38
N PRO A 857 -5.67 -30.92 7.20
CA PRO A 857 -6.74 -30.54 8.11
C PRO A 857 -6.52 -31.11 9.52
N VAL A 858 -6.48 -30.22 10.51
CA VAL A 858 -6.45 -30.54 11.94
C VAL A 858 -7.84 -30.19 12.51
N VAL A 859 -8.76 -31.14 12.37
CA VAL A 859 -10.13 -31.00 12.88
C VAL A 859 -10.18 -31.34 14.37
N PHE A 860 -10.89 -30.53 15.15
CA PHE A 860 -11.13 -30.71 16.58
C PHE A 860 -12.52 -31.33 16.81
N ASN A 861 -12.67 -32.10 17.88
CA ASN A 861 -13.91 -32.80 18.22
C ASN A 861 -14.70 -32.08 19.33
N SER A 862 -14.07 -31.14 20.03
CA SER A 862 -14.72 -30.29 21.02
C SER A 862 -14.00 -28.95 21.23
N LYS A 863 -14.69 -28.03 21.90
CA LYS A 863 -14.14 -26.71 22.27
C LYS A 863 -12.93 -26.83 23.19
N GLU A 864 -12.95 -27.79 24.12
CA GLU A 864 -11.83 -28.06 25.02
C GLU A 864 -10.59 -28.47 24.22
N GLU A 865 -10.71 -29.34 23.21
CA GLU A 865 -9.60 -29.75 22.34
C GLU A 865 -9.02 -28.54 21.58
N ARG A 866 -9.88 -27.66 21.05
CA ARG A 866 -9.47 -26.40 20.40
C ARG A 866 -8.71 -25.48 21.36
N GLU A 867 -9.18 -25.35 22.60
CA GLU A 867 -8.55 -24.53 23.65
C GLU A 867 -7.23 -25.13 24.14
N GLU A 868 -7.12 -26.45 24.28
CA GLU A 868 -5.86 -27.15 24.59
C GLU A 868 -4.81 -26.87 23.53
N PHE A 869 -5.16 -27.05 22.25
CA PHE A 869 -4.29 -26.75 21.11
C PHE A 869 -3.80 -25.30 21.15
N ARG A 870 -4.72 -24.34 21.34
CA ARG A 870 -4.40 -22.90 21.39
C ARG A 870 -3.46 -22.51 22.54
N LEU A 871 -3.56 -23.17 23.69
CA LEU A 871 -2.73 -22.89 24.87
C LEU A 871 -1.36 -23.60 24.83
N ASN A 872 -1.30 -24.77 24.20
CA ASN A 872 -0.08 -25.56 24.07
C ASN A 872 0.78 -25.14 22.86
N LYS A 873 0.18 -24.58 21.81
CA LYS A 873 0.81 -24.15 20.55
C LYS A 873 1.68 -25.23 19.87
N PRO A 874 1.17 -26.46 19.67
CA PRO A 874 1.95 -27.54 19.04
C PRO A 874 2.31 -27.22 17.58
N ASP A 875 1.44 -26.48 16.89
CA ASP A 875 1.63 -25.87 15.58
C ASP A 875 3.00 -25.17 15.48
N TYR A 876 3.28 -24.20 16.34
CA TYR A 876 4.52 -23.45 16.38
C TYR A 876 5.76 -24.35 16.52
N PHE A 877 5.75 -25.31 17.47
CA PHE A 877 6.90 -26.21 17.67
C PHE A 877 7.12 -27.14 16.46
N VAL A 878 6.05 -27.67 15.85
CA VAL A 878 6.14 -28.56 14.69
C VAL A 878 6.54 -27.78 13.43
N ALA A 879 6.04 -26.55 13.26
CA ALA A 879 6.46 -25.61 12.23
C ALA A 879 7.94 -25.25 12.34
N SER A 880 8.45 -24.99 13.55
CA SER A 880 9.88 -24.68 13.78
C SER A 880 10.82 -25.80 13.34
N LEU A 881 10.34 -27.05 13.29
CA LEU A 881 11.08 -28.22 12.86
C LEU A 881 10.97 -28.48 11.36
N LEU A 882 9.78 -28.32 10.76
CA LEU A 882 9.55 -28.53 9.32
C LEU A 882 10.07 -27.36 8.48
N GLY A 883 9.89 -26.13 8.97
CA GLY A 883 10.34 -24.87 8.38
C GLY A 883 11.79 -24.49 8.69
N HIS A 884 12.58 -25.36 9.33
CA HIS A 884 13.96 -25.04 9.67
C HIS A 884 14.83 -24.87 8.41
N GLU A 885 15.68 -23.83 8.35
CA GLU A 885 16.54 -23.57 7.17
C GLU A 885 18.04 -23.82 7.42
N GLY A 886 18.44 -24.13 8.67
CA GLY A 886 19.82 -24.52 9.00
C GLY A 886 20.22 -25.92 8.53
N VAL A 887 21.53 -26.20 8.58
CA VAL A 887 22.16 -27.44 8.09
C VAL A 887 21.43 -28.71 8.54
N GLY A 888 21.16 -29.62 7.59
CA GLY A 888 20.52 -30.91 7.86
C GLY A 888 19.00 -30.85 7.95
N SER A 889 18.38 -29.69 7.71
CA SER A 889 16.93 -29.57 7.60
C SER A 889 16.37 -30.12 6.28
N LEU A 890 15.04 -30.13 6.19
CA LEU A 890 14.32 -30.42 4.96
C LEU A 890 14.67 -29.43 3.82
N LEU A 891 14.72 -28.13 4.09
CA LEU A 891 15.11 -27.14 3.07
C LEU A 891 16.57 -27.33 2.61
N SER A 892 17.49 -27.61 3.54
CA SER A 892 18.90 -27.89 3.23
C SER A 892 19.04 -29.03 2.20
N TYR A 893 18.34 -30.14 2.41
CA TYR A 893 18.27 -31.26 1.46
C TYR A 893 17.67 -30.86 0.11
N LEU A 894 16.55 -30.13 0.10
CA LEU A 894 15.86 -29.71 -1.14
C LEU A 894 16.70 -28.70 -1.95
N LYS A 895 17.49 -27.85 -1.29
CA LYS A 895 18.49 -26.96 -1.91
C LYS A 895 19.66 -27.74 -2.50
N GLU A 896 20.18 -28.76 -1.81
CA GLU A 896 21.27 -29.60 -2.32
C GLU A 896 20.87 -30.30 -3.64
N LYS A 897 19.62 -30.74 -3.78
CA LYS A 897 19.07 -31.28 -5.04
C LYS A 897 18.81 -30.22 -6.11
N GLY A 898 18.83 -28.94 -5.75
CA GLY A 898 18.41 -27.82 -6.59
C GLY A 898 16.92 -27.86 -6.92
N TRP A 899 16.09 -28.41 -6.02
CA TRP A 899 14.64 -28.51 -6.18
C TRP A 899 13.90 -27.31 -5.57
N ALA A 900 14.38 -26.74 -4.47
CA ALA A 900 13.72 -25.62 -3.80
C ALA A 900 14.64 -24.39 -3.62
N ASN A 901 14.02 -23.21 -3.51
CA ASN A 901 14.66 -21.95 -3.12
C ASN A 901 14.35 -21.57 -1.67
N ALA A 902 13.12 -21.84 -1.22
CA ALA A 902 12.60 -21.50 0.11
C ALA A 902 11.58 -22.55 0.56
N LEU A 903 11.35 -22.62 1.87
CA LEU A 903 10.33 -23.46 2.48
C LEU A 903 9.77 -22.76 3.72
N GLY A 904 8.45 -22.80 3.89
CA GLY A 904 7.76 -22.35 5.10
C GLY A 904 6.85 -23.46 5.65
N ALA A 905 6.57 -23.40 6.96
CA ALA A 905 5.56 -24.22 7.60
C ALA A 905 4.79 -23.37 8.62
N SER A 906 3.47 -23.46 8.63
CA SER A 906 2.59 -22.70 9.54
C SER A 906 1.20 -23.32 9.62
N ASP A 907 0.36 -22.81 10.51
CA ASP A 907 -1.08 -22.83 10.32
C ASP A 907 -1.53 -21.75 9.31
N ASN A 908 -2.77 -21.84 8.82
CA ASN A 908 -3.34 -20.89 7.86
C ASN A 908 -4.82 -20.61 8.15
N ALA A 909 -5.74 -21.53 7.82
CA ALA A 909 -7.12 -21.40 8.28
C ALA A 909 -7.19 -21.66 9.80
N ASP A 910 -7.83 -20.76 10.55
CA ASP A 910 -8.02 -20.88 12.01
C ASP A 910 -9.47 -20.57 12.41
N LEU A 911 -10.26 -21.63 12.56
CA LEU A 911 -11.67 -21.60 12.98
C LEU A 911 -11.87 -22.28 14.35
N SER A 912 -13.11 -22.20 14.87
CA SER A 912 -13.51 -22.85 16.12
C SER A 912 -13.33 -24.37 16.15
N ASP A 913 -13.54 -25.08 15.03
CA ASP A 913 -13.51 -26.55 14.96
C ASP A 913 -12.47 -27.16 14.01
N PHE A 914 -11.67 -26.37 13.31
CA PHE A 914 -10.44 -26.85 12.67
C PHE A 914 -9.37 -25.76 12.50
N VAL A 915 -8.12 -26.19 12.33
CA VAL A 915 -7.09 -25.42 11.63
C VAL A 915 -6.56 -26.19 10.43
N THR A 916 -5.97 -25.52 9.42
CA THR A 916 -5.06 -26.19 8.47
C THR A 916 -3.62 -26.03 8.93
N PHE A 917 -2.82 -27.09 8.80
CA PHE A 917 -1.36 -27.03 8.96
C PHE A 917 -0.71 -27.30 7.61
N GLU A 918 0.24 -26.47 7.20
CA GLU A 918 0.75 -26.42 5.83
C GLU A 918 2.28 -26.46 5.80
N VAL A 919 2.84 -27.14 4.80
CA VAL A 919 4.25 -27.06 4.42
C VAL A 919 4.33 -26.63 2.96
N THR A 920 4.87 -25.44 2.74
CA THR A 920 4.96 -24.76 1.44
C THR A 920 6.41 -24.70 0.98
N VAL A 921 6.67 -25.12 -0.26
CA VAL A 921 8.00 -25.14 -0.87
C VAL A 921 8.01 -24.32 -2.15
N GLU A 922 8.87 -23.31 -2.23
CA GLU A 922 9.13 -22.58 -3.48
C GLU A 922 10.07 -23.40 -4.37
N LEU A 923 9.61 -23.76 -5.56
CA LEU A 923 10.25 -24.72 -6.45
C LEU A 923 11.08 -24.06 -7.56
N THR A 924 12.24 -24.65 -7.85
CA THR A 924 12.93 -24.39 -9.12
C THR A 924 12.21 -25.11 -10.26
N SER A 925 12.59 -24.84 -11.51
CA SER A 925 12.13 -25.64 -12.66
C SER A 925 12.50 -27.13 -12.57
N LYS A 926 13.52 -27.50 -11.78
CA LYS A 926 13.82 -28.91 -11.48
C LYS A 926 12.90 -29.48 -10.40
N GLY A 927 12.60 -28.70 -9.36
CA GLY A 927 11.66 -29.09 -8.31
C GLY A 927 10.24 -29.29 -8.84
N LEU A 928 9.78 -28.43 -9.74
CA LEU A 928 8.50 -28.59 -10.43
C LEU A 928 8.43 -29.89 -11.26
N ALA A 929 9.55 -30.33 -11.83
CA ALA A 929 9.63 -31.61 -12.55
C ALA A 929 9.78 -32.82 -11.61
N ALA A 930 9.92 -32.60 -10.29
CA ALA A 930 10.21 -33.60 -9.27
C ALA A 930 9.30 -33.44 -8.03
N VAL A 931 8.06 -32.95 -8.20
CA VAL A 931 7.12 -32.67 -7.10
C VAL A 931 6.88 -33.92 -6.23
N ASP A 932 6.74 -35.10 -6.84
CA ASP A 932 6.57 -36.36 -6.11
C ASP A 932 7.79 -36.68 -5.20
N ASP A 933 9.02 -36.36 -5.64
CA ASP A 933 10.25 -36.54 -4.84
C ASP A 933 10.37 -35.49 -3.72
N VAL A 934 9.96 -34.24 -3.98
CA VAL A 934 9.89 -33.18 -2.97
C VAL A 934 8.90 -33.55 -1.87
N CYS A 935 7.73 -34.06 -2.25
CA CYS A 935 6.74 -34.57 -1.30
C CYS A 935 7.22 -35.83 -0.57
N GLU A 936 7.98 -36.73 -1.22
CA GLU A 936 8.62 -37.85 -0.50
C GLU A 936 9.55 -37.34 0.61
N ALA A 937 10.35 -36.29 0.34
CA ALA A 937 11.23 -35.70 1.34
C ALA A 937 10.45 -35.09 2.52
N ILE A 938 9.34 -34.38 2.26
CA ILE A 938 8.42 -33.86 3.28
C ILE A 938 7.89 -35.02 4.15
N PHE A 939 7.30 -36.06 3.54
CA PHE A 939 6.74 -37.19 4.27
C PHE A 939 7.80 -38.02 5.01
N SER A 940 9.03 -38.10 4.47
CA SER A 940 10.18 -38.72 5.14
C SER A 940 10.58 -37.96 6.42
N TYR A 941 10.58 -36.63 6.39
CA TYR A 941 10.84 -35.82 7.57
C TYR A 941 9.72 -35.95 8.61
N VAL A 942 8.45 -35.87 8.19
CA VAL A 942 7.29 -36.10 9.10
C VAL A 942 7.31 -37.52 9.69
N LYS A 943 7.73 -38.53 8.92
CA LYS A 943 7.94 -39.91 9.41
C LYS A 943 9.04 -39.98 10.48
N MET A 944 10.15 -39.24 10.31
CA MET A 944 11.17 -39.10 11.37
C MET A 944 10.58 -38.47 12.65
N LEU A 945 9.74 -37.44 12.53
CA LEU A 945 9.07 -36.81 13.68
C LEU A 945 8.09 -37.76 14.40
N ARG A 946 7.47 -38.71 13.69
CA ARG A 946 6.63 -39.78 14.28
C ARG A 946 7.47 -40.87 14.96
N GLU A 947 8.57 -41.30 14.34
CA GLU A 947 9.36 -42.46 14.78
C GLU A 947 10.38 -42.15 15.88
N ARG A 948 10.77 -40.89 16.07
CA ARG A 948 11.81 -40.49 17.04
C ARG A 948 11.29 -39.42 18.00
N PRO A 949 11.63 -39.49 19.30
CA PRO A 949 11.31 -38.41 20.21
C PRO A 949 12.05 -37.12 19.80
N ILE A 950 11.31 -36.01 19.76
CA ILE A 950 11.90 -34.67 19.61
C ILE A 950 12.78 -34.39 20.84
N PRO A 951 14.06 -33.99 20.67
CA PRO A 951 14.95 -33.70 21.78
C PRO A 951 14.44 -32.59 22.71
N ASP A 952 14.70 -32.73 24.01
CA ASP A 952 14.24 -31.78 25.02
C ASP A 952 14.81 -30.37 24.86
N TYR A 953 16.02 -30.23 24.30
CA TYR A 953 16.64 -28.92 24.08
C TYR A 953 15.84 -28.06 23.09
N ILE A 954 15.20 -28.66 22.07
CA ILE A 954 14.42 -27.90 21.06
C ILE A 954 13.25 -27.16 21.72
N PHE A 955 12.63 -27.77 22.75
CA PHE A 955 11.58 -27.11 23.52
C PHE A 955 12.16 -26.02 24.44
N ASP A 956 13.29 -26.28 25.13
CA ASP A 956 13.96 -25.27 25.97
C ASP A 956 14.50 -24.08 25.14
N GLU A 957 14.97 -24.29 23.92
CA GLU A 957 15.46 -23.25 23.00
C GLU A 957 14.33 -22.36 22.50
N ASN A 958 13.26 -22.94 21.97
CA ASN A 958 12.08 -22.17 21.57
C ASN A 958 11.51 -21.35 22.74
N LEU A 959 11.58 -21.86 23.97
CA LEU A 959 11.19 -21.13 25.18
C LEU A 959 12.14 -19.96 25.52
N GLN A 960 13.45 -20.11 25.27
CA GLN A 960 14.44 -19.04 25.42
C GLN A 960 14.26 -17.95 24.36
N LEU A 961 14.00 -18.32 23.10
CA LEU A 961 13.72 -17.38 22.01
C LEU A 961 12.46 -16.54 22.31
N ASP A 962 11.38 -17.21 22.69
CA ASP A 962 10.13 -16.61 23.19
C ASP A 962 10.37 -15.64 24.36
N GLU A 963 11.20 -16.01 25.33
CA GLU A 963 11.52 -15.15 26.47
C GLU A 963 12.31 -13.91 26.06
N LEU A 964 13.26 -14.03 25.13
CA LEU A 964 14.03 -12.90 24.63
C LEU A 964 13.14 -11.91 23.87
N GLU A 965 12.27 -12.41 22.98
CA GLU A 965 11.32 -11.59 22.24
C GLU A 965 10.34 -10.89 23.21
N TRP A 966 9.73 -11.64 24.13
CA TRP A 966 8.79 -11.11 25.11
C TRP A 966 9.44 -10.06 26.03
N ARG A 967 10.58 -10.38 26.63
CA ARG A 967 11.26 -9.50 27.58
C ARG A 967 11.72 -8.18 26.96
N TYR A 968 12.20 -8.23 25.71
CA TYR A 968 12.73 -7.08 24.98
C TYR A 968 11.83 -6.64 23.82
N THR A 969 10.52 -6.91 23.92
CA THR A 969 9.49 -6.41 23.00
C THR A 969 9.55 -4.88 22.95
N THR A 970 9.63 -4.34 21.73
CA THR A 970 9.62 -2.88 21.51
C THR A 970 8.17 -2.39 21.44
N LYS A 971 7.89 -1.15 21.86
CA LYS A 971 6.58 -0.52 21.65
C LYS A 971 6.31 -0.42 20.14
N GLY A 972 5.35 -1.21 19.64
CA GLY A 972 4.86 -1.13 18.26
C GLY A 972 3.89 0.02 18.02
N GLN A 973 3.38 0.12 16.80
CA GLN A 973 2.35 1.12 16.43
C GLN A 973 1.02 0.85 17.17
N PRO A 974 0.34 1.88 17.71
CA PRO A 974 -0.90 1.72 18.46
C PRO A 974 -2.01 0.98 17.68
N GLY A 975 -2.23 1.31 16.41
CA GLY A 975 -3.28 0.69 15.58
C GLY A 975 -3.09 -0.81 15.36
N GLN A 976 -1.87 -1.26 15.05
CA GLN A 976 -1.57 -2.69 14.96
C GLN A 976 -1.66 -3.38 16.33
N TYR A 977 -1.24 -2.70 17.40
CA TYR A 977 -1.30 -3.24 18.74
C TYR A 977 -2.74 -3.47 19.21
N VAL A 978 -3.66 -2.53 18.96
CA VAL A 978 -5.06 -2.65 19.40
C VAL A 978 -5.82 -3.73 18.63
N GLN A 979 -5.57 -3.90 17.32
CA GLN A 979 -6.11 -5.01 16.51
C GLN A 979 -5.68 -6.38 17.05
N SER A 980 -4.39 -6.51 17.39
CA SER A 980 -3.84 -7.72 18.03
C SER A 980 -4.52 -8.02 19.36
N ILE A 981 -4.84 -7.00 20.16
CA ILE A 981 -5.53 -7.17 21.45
C ILE A 981 -6.96 -7.64 21.24
N VAL A 982 -7.78 -6.96 20.44
CA VAL A 982 -9.21 -7.35 20.30
C VAL A 982 -9.41 -8.73 19.67
N THR A 983 -8.50 -9.13 18.77
CA THR A 983 -8.47 -10.50 18.23
C THR A 983 -8.08 -11.53 19.30
N ALA A 984 -7.19 -11.16 20.22
CA ALA A 984 -6.81 -12.01 21.36
C ALA A 984 -7.87 -12.07 22.46
N MET A 985 -8.68 -11.01 22.62
CA MET A 985 -9.73 -10.91 23.64
C MET A 985 -10.86 -11.92 23.47
N ASP A 986 -11.04 -12.39 22.24
CA ASP A 986 -11.95 -13.46 21.90
C ASP A 986 -11.32 -14.85 22.14
N LYS A 987 -10.08 -15.03 21.70
CA LYS A 987 -9.40 -16.35 21.67
C LYS A 987 -8.79 -16.82 23.00
N PHE A 988 -8.59 -15.92 23.97
CA PHE A 988 -7.84 -16.18 25.22
C PHE A 988 -8.58 -15.66 26.47
N PRO A 989 -8.28 -16.15 27.69
CA PRO A 989 -8.81 -15.58 28.93
C PRO A 989 -8.21 -14.18 29.24
N PRO A 990 -8.86 -13.35 30.08
CA PRO A 990 -8.45 -11.93 30.28
C PRO A 990 -7.03 -11.69 30.80
N SER A 991 -6.47 -12.62 31.56
CA SER A 991 -5.06 -12.58 31.96
C SER A 991 -4.10 -12.70 30.77
N LEU A 992 -4.51 -13.36 29.68
CA LEU A 992 -3.70 -13.67 28.51
C LEU A 992 -3.99 -12.78 27.28
N TYR A 993 -4.82 -11.73 27.39
CA TYR A 993 -5.13 -10.85 26.25
C TYR A 993 -3.90 -10.22 25.56
N ILE A 994 -2.78 -10.02 26.26
CA ILE A 994 -1.52 -9.52 25.67
C ILE A 994 -0.52 -10.66 25.40
N ALA A 995 -0.49 -11.67 26.27
CA ALA A 995 0.47 -12.78 26.23
C ALA A 995 0.09 -13.89 25.25
N GLY A 996 -1.19 -14.28 25.15
CA GLY A 996 -1.69 -15.41 24.36
C GLY A 996 -1.20 -15.45 22.90
N PRO A 997 -1.23 -14.34 22.15
CA PRO A 997 -0.70 -14.32 20.78
C PRO A 997 0.83 -14.49 20.71
N ARG A 998 1.56 -14.05 21.73
CA ARG A 998 3.03 -13.83 21.72
C ARG A 998 3.84 -14.81 22.57
N ARG A 999 3.18 -15.63 23.40
CA ARG A 999 3.84 -16.50 24.38
C ARG A 999 3.57 -17.98 24.14
N LEU A 1000 4.61 -18.78 24.26
CA LEU A 1000 4.58 -20.23 24.36
C LEU A 1000 4.31 -20.67 25.81
N ALA A 1001 3.87 -21.92 25.97
CA ALA A 1001 3.60 -22.56 27.26
C ALA A 1001 2.66 -21.72 28.17
N LEU A 1002 1.50 -21.36 27.63
CA LEU A 1002 0.51 -20.48 28.29
C LEU A 1002 -0.18 -21.11 29.51
N ARG A 1003 0.03 -22.41 29.75
CA ARG A 1003 -0.46 -23.15 30.92
C ARG A 1003 0.46 -23.07 32.13
N GLU A 1004 1.65 -22.47 32.03
CA GLU A 1004 2.48 -22.19 33.21
C GLU A 1004 1.77 -21.20 34.15
N THR A 1005 2.06 -21.26 35.45
CA THR A 1005 1.36 -20.42 36.44
C THR A 1005 1.58 -18.93 36.15
N SER A 1006 0.64 -18.07 36.56
CA SER A 1006 0.75 -16.63 36.35
C SER A 1006 2.09 -16.06 36.80
N ASP A 1007 2.65 -16.55 37.92
CA ASP A 1007 3.95 -16.13 38.45
C ASP A 1007 5.12 -16.48 37.50
N ALA A 1008 5.04 -17.59 36.77
CA ALA A 1008 6.03 -17.98 35.76
C ALA A 1008 6.06 -16.99 34.58
N LEU A 1009 4.87 -16.61 34.10
CA LEU A 1009 4.69 -15.70 32.99
C LEU A 1009 4.89 -14.22 33.38
N LEU A 1010 4.82 -13.90 34.68
CA LEU A 1010 4.95 -12.55 35.25
C LEU A 1010 6.32 -12.25 35.89
N SER A 1011 7.24 -13.22 35.96
CA SER A 1011 8.56 -13.07 36.59
C SER A 1011 9.42 -11.99 35.91
N SER A 1012 9.51 -10.81 36.53
CA SER A 1012 10.39 -9.73 36.07
C SER A 1012 11.86 -10.03 36.29
N ASP A 1013 12.20 -10.84 37.29
CA ASP A 1013 13.54 -10.84 37.90
C ASP A 1013 14.44 -11.99 37.41
N ALA A 1014 13.85 -13.05 36.85
CA ALA A 1014 14.56 -14.18 36.25
C ALA A 1014 13.93 -14.52 34.88
N PRO A 1015 14.70 -14.52 33.78
CA PRO A 1015 14.22 -14.96 32.47
C PRO A 1015 13.81 -16.44 32.47
N ARG A 1016 12.75 -16.75 31.73
CA ARG A 1016 12.32 -18.13 31.46
C ARG A 1016 13.25 -18.83 30.46
N THR A 1017 14.37 -19.35 30.97
CA THR A 1017 15.34 -20.12 30.16
C THR A 1017 15.02 -21.60 30.03
N LYS A 1018 14.12 -22.15 30.86
CA LYS A 1018 13.65 -23.54 30.84
C LYS A 1018 12.22 -23.63 31.38
N PHE A 1019 11.52 -24.70 31.04
CA PHE A 1019 10.22 -25.04 31.65
C PHE A 1019 10.32 -25.14 33.16
N GLN A 1020 9.35 -24.57 33.89
CA GLN A 1020 9.35 -24.62 35.35
C GLN A 1020 9.03 -26.03 35.91
N SER A 1021 8.28 -26.83 35.17
CA SER A 1021 8.02 -28.23 35.52
C SER A 1021 8.19 -29.16 34.32
N THR A 1022 8.65 -30.38 34.59
CA THR A 1022 8.73 -31.46 33.59
C THR A 1022 7.34 -31.83 33.05
N GLU A 1023 6.30 -31.67 33.87
CA GLU A 1023 4.91 -31.92 33.52
C GLU A 1023 4.42 -30.99 32.39
N GLN A 1024 4.67 -29.68 32.49
CA GLN A 1024 4.34 -28.70 31.44
C GLN A 1024 4.99 -29.07 30.10
N ARG A 1025 6.28 -29.43 30.14
CA ARG A 1025 7.04 -29.87 28.97
C ARG A 1025 6.44 -31.14 28.36
N GLU A 1026 6.06 -32.13 29.17
CA GLU A 1026 5.44 -33.36 28.67
C GLU A 1026 4.02 -33.16 28.12
N ILE A 1027 3.25 -32.19 28.65
CA ILE A 1027 1.95 -31.79 28.07
C ILE A 1027 2.15 -31.22 26.66
N ILE A 1028 3.08 -30.29 26.48
CA ILE A 1028 3.37 -29.71 25.16
C ILE A 1028 3.95 -30.77 24.21
N LYS A 1029 4.86 -31.63 24.68
CA LYS A 1029 5.37 -32.77 23.90
C LYS A 1029 4.25 -33.75 23.52
N ALA A 1030 3.27 -33.98 24.38
CA ALA A 1030 2.09 -34.79 24.05
C ALA A 1030 1.23 -34.12 22.96
N SER A 1031 0.99 -32.81 23.08
CA SER A 1031 0.25 -32.02 22.08
C SER A 1031 0.97 -31.98 20.72
N CYS A 1032 2.30 -31.89 20.70
CA CYS A 1032 3.10 -32.00 19.47
C CYS A 1032 3.02 -33.41 18.86
N ARG A 1033 3.13 -34.46 19.67
CA ARG A 1033 2.97 -35.86 19.21
C ARG A 1033 1.58 -36.10 18.62
N ASP A 1034 0.54 -35.53 19.22
CA ASP A 1034 -0.83 -35.59 18.70
C ASP A 1034 -0.94 -34.93 17.32
N LEU A 1035 -0.50 -33.67 17.17
CA LEU A 1035 -0.47 -32.99 15.87
C LEU A 1035 0.31 -33.81 14.82
N ILE A 1036 1.54 -34.23 15.13
CA ILE A 1036 2.40 -35.03 14.23
C ILE A 1036 1.74 -36.37 13.83
N SER A 1037 0.87 -36.93 14.68
CA SER A 1037 0.11 -38.14 14.36
C SER A 1037 -1.00 -37.91 13.32
N ARG A 1038 -1.54 -36.68 13.23
CA ARG A 1038 -2.56 -36.26 12.25
C ARG A 1038 -1.94 -35.89 10.89
N LEU A 1039 -0.66 -35.52 10.86
CA LEU A 1039 0.11 -35.18 9.65
C LEU A 1039 0.41 -36.44 8.80
N THR A 1040 -0.60 -37.10 8.25
CA THR A 1040 -0.48 -38.35 7.45
C THR A 1040 -0.77 -38.11 5.98
N ILE A 1041 -0.29 -38.99 5.10
CA ILE A 1041 -0.60 -38.95 3.66
C ILE A 1041 -2.11 -39.09 3.42
N GLN A 1042 -2.77 -39.95 4.22
CA GLN A 1042 -4.20 -40.24 4.12
C GLN A 1042 -5.09 -39.04 4.52
N ASN A 1043 -4.57 -38.14 5.36
CA ASN A 1043 -5.21 -36.90 5.81
C ASN A 1043 -4.55 -35.65 5.20
N SER A 1044 -4.00 -35.76 3.98
CA SER A 1044 -3.33 -34.65 3.29
C SER A 1044 -3.90 -34.43 1.89
N PHE A 1045 -3.77 -33.22 1.39
CA PHE A 1045 -3.89 -32.91 -0.03
C PHE A 1045 -2.75 -31.99 -0.46
N LEU A 1046 -2.53 -31.90 -1.77
CA LEU A 1046 -1.48 -31.08 -2.37
C LEU A 1046 -2.11 -30.00 -3.25
N THR A 1047 -1.49 -28.83 -3.21
CA THR A 1047 -1.79 -27.72 -4.12
C THR A 1047 -0.49 -27.29 -4.78
N VAL A 1048 -0.45 -27.28 -6.12
CA VAL A 1048 0.75 -27.03 -6.94
C VAL A 1048 0.48 -25.84 -7.87
N PHE A 1049 1.27 -24.78 -7.73
CA PHE A 1049 1.19 -23.61 -8.58
C PHE A 1049 2.22 -23.68 -9.70
N SER A 1050 1.78 -23.48 -10.95
CA SER A 1050 2.69 -23.23 -12.06
C SER A 1050 2.00 -22.63 -13.28
N LYS A 1051 2.59 -21.58 -13.87
CA LYS A 1051 2.23 -21.13 -15.23
C LYS A 1051 2.33 -22.23 -16.28
N SER A 1052 3.11 -23.29 -16.03
CA SER A 1052 3.17 -24.44 -16.95
C SER A 1052 1.86 -25.23 -17.07
N PHE A 1053 0.84 -24.97 -16.26
CA PHE A 1053 -0.51 -25.55 -16.40
C PHE A 1053 -1.45 -24.74 -17.31
N GLU A 1054 -1.05 -23.53 -17.72
CA GLU A 1054 -1.87 -22.64 -18.57
C GLU A 1054 -2.27 -23.33 -19.89
N GLY A 1055 -3.57 -23.30 -20.22
CA GLY A 1055 -4.14 -24.01 -21.37
C GLY A 1055 -4.14 -25.55 -21.26
N LYS A 1056 -3.93 -26.11 -20.07
CA LYS A 1056 -3.99 -27.57 -19.77
C LYS A 1056 -4.95 -27.91 -18.61
N THR A 1057 -5.60 -26.89 -18.08
CA THR A 1057 -6.64 -26.90 -17.05
C THR A 1057 -8.00 -27.26 -17.66
N ASP A 1058 -8.84 -27.96 -16.90
CA ASP A 1058 -10.21 -28.33 -17.30
C ASP A 1058 -11.31 -27.79 -16.37
N GLN A 1059 -10.93 -27.13 -15.28
CA GLN A 1059 -11.83 -26.51 -14.31
C GLN A 1059 -11.50 -25.03 -14.10
N VAL A 1060 -12.54 -24.26 -13.77
CA VAL A 1060 -12.45 -22.83 -13.46
C VAL A 1060 -13.30 -22.57 -12.21
N GLU A 1061 -12.69 -22.00 -11.18
CA GLU A 1061 -13.38 -21.56 -9.95
C GLU A 1061 -14.33 -20.40 -10.28
N LYS A 1062 -15.51 -20.40 -9.66
CA LYS A 1062 -16.65 -19.53 -10.02
C LYS A 1062 -16.36 -18.04 -9.84
N TRP A 1063 -15.83 -17.64 -8.69
CA TRP A 1063 -15.84 -16.25 -8.23
C TRP A 1063 -14.62 -15.44 -8.69
N TYR A 1064 -13.46 -16.09 -8.74
CA TYR A 1064 -12.18 -15.49 -9.10
C TYR A 1064 -11.67 -15.90 -10.49
N GLY A 1065 -12.36 -16.82 -11.17
CA GLY A 1065 -11.91 -17.35 -12.47
C GLY A 1065 -10.56 -18.07 -12.32
N THR A 1066 -10.39 -18.84 -11.25
CA THR A 1066 -9.13 -19.56 -11.00
C THR A 1066 -9.10 -20.82 -11.84
N GLU A 1067 -8.25 -20.87 -12.86
CA GLU A 1067 -8.03 -22.08 -13.65
C GLU A 1067 -7.27 -23.13 -12.83
N TYR A 1068 -7.82 -24.34 -12.76
CA TYR A 1068 -7.18 -25.46 -12.09
C TYR A 1068 -7.50 -26.81 -12.77
N ASN A 1069 -6.72 -27.83 -12.40
CA ASN A 1069 -7.10 -29.24 -12.51
C ASN A 1069 -7.19 -29.83 -11.12
N ILE A 1070 -7.97 -30.91 -10.96
CA ILE A 1070 -7.78 -31.81 -9.83
C ILE A 1070 -7.72 -33.28 -10.24
N ARG A 1071 -6.78 -34.00 -9.62
CA ARG A 1071 -6.58 -35.44 -9.80
C ARG A 1071 -6.32 -36.13 -8.46
N PRO A 1072 -6.72 -37.41 -8.29
CA PRO A 1072 -6.31 -38.20 -7.14
C PRO A 1072 -4.79 -38.41 -7.15
N ILE A 1073 -4.18 -38.50 -5.97
CA ILE A 1073 -2.78 -38.92 -5.82
C ILE A 1073 -2.71 -40.41 -6.23
N PRO A 1074 -1.83 -40.82 -7.17
CA PRO A 1074 -1.74 -42.21 -7.59
C PRO A 1074 -1.42 -43.13 -6.42
N VAL A 1075 -2.08 -44.30 -6.36
CA VAL A 1075 -1.83 -45.31 -5.31
C VAL A 1075 -0.35 -45.74 -5.28
N SER A 1076 0.33 -45.77 -6.42
CA SER A 1076 1.77 -46.00 -6.51
C SER A 1076 2.59 -44.91 -5.81
N THR A 1077 2.24 -43.64 -5.98
CA THR A 1077 2.90 -42.49 -5.34
C THR A 1077 2.66 -42.52 -3.82
N ILE A 1078 1.42 -42.81 -3.37
CA ILE A 1078 1.10 -43.02 -1.95
C ILE A 1078 1.98 -44.15 -1.36
N MET A 1079 2.08 -45.30 -2.06
CA MET A 1079 2.93 -46.41 -1.61
C MET A 1079 4.41 -46.04 -1.53
N VAL A 1080 4.92 -45.20 -2.45
CA VAL A 1080 6.29 -44.68 -2.38
C VAL A 1080 6.47 -43.80 -1.14
N TRP A 1081 5.59 -42.83 -0.91
CA TRP A 1081 5.67 -41.94 0.26
C TRP A 1081 5.48 -42.67 1.61
N GLU A 1082 4.64 -43.69 1.69
CA GLU A 1082 4.50 -44.53 2.88
C GLU A 1082 5.80 -45.32 3.17
N ASN A 1083 6.45 -45.82 2.10
CA ASN A 1083 7.69 -46.60 2.16
C ASN A 1083 8.95 -45.75 1.92
N CYS A 1084 8.86 -44.42 2.06
CA CYS A 1084 9.92 -43.48 1.75
C CYS A 1084 11.23 -43.79 2.47
N ALA A 1085 12.35 -43.39 1.84
CA ALA A 1085 13.67 -43.54 2.44
C ALA A 1085 13.73 -42.81 3.81
N PRO A 1086 14.29 -43.41 4.88
CA PRO A 1086 14.33 -42.76 6.19
C PRO A 1086 15.12 -41.44 6.14
N ALA A 1087 14.62 -40.36 6.76
CA ALA A 1087 15.21 -39.02 6.68
C ALA A 1087 16.74 -38.98 6.91
N LYS A 1088 17.23 -39.75 7.89
CA LYS A 1088 18.68 -39.89 8.18
C LYS A 1088 19.51 -40.43 7.00
N SER A 1089 18.93 -41.26 6.14
CA SER A 1089 19.60 -41.77 4.93
C SER A 1089 19.66 -40.75 3.80
N LEU A 1090 18.82 -39.72 3.86
CA LEU A 1090 18.81 -38.56 2.96
C LEU A 1090 19.64 -37.40 3.52
N GLY A 1091 20.35 -37.59 4.65
CA GLY A 1091 21.12 -36.54 5.31
C GLY A 1091 20.31 -35.64 6.25
N MET A 1092 18.97 -35.76 6.26
CA MET A 1092 18.10 -34.95 7.13
C MET A 1092 18.17 -35.41 8.60
N THR A 1093 18.24 -34.44 9.50
CA THR A 1093 18.29 -34.63 10.97
C THR A 1093 17.42 -33.61 11.69
N TYR A 1094 17.31 -33.74 13.01
CA TYR A 1094 16.91 -32.60 13.83
C TYR A 1094 17.93 -31.46 13.68
N PRO A 1095 17.53 -30.19 13.92
CA PRO A 1095 18.46 -29.08 14.08
C PRO A 1095 19.58 -29.38 15.10
N ARG A 1096 20.65 -28.60 15.06
CA ARG A 1096 21.65 -28.55 16.15
C ARG A 1096 21.19 -27.56 17.22
N GLU A 1097 21.78 -27.63 18.41
CA GLU A 1097 21.64 -26.55 19.42
C GLU A 1097 22.12 -25.21 18.83
N ASN A 1098 21.33 -24.16 19.01
CA ASN A 1098 21.52 -22.83 18.48
C ASN A 1098 22.53 -22.04 19.33
N MET A 1099 23.77 -22.03 18.87
CA MET A 1099 24.91 -21.36 19.51
C MET A 1099 24.81 -19.82 19.56
N PHE A 1100 23.85 -19.22 18.85
CA PHE A 1100 23.64 -17.77 18.79
C PHE A 1100 22.66 -17.25 19.84
N ILE A 1101 21.94 -18.12 20.56
CA ILE A 1101 21.05 -17.70 21.66
C ILE A 1101 21.88 -16.91 22.68
N PRO A 1102 21.57 -15.63 22.94
CA PRO A 1102 22.36 -14.80 23.83
C PRO A 1102 22.23 -15.26 25.28
N SER A 1103 23.35 -15.25 26.00
CA SER A 1103 23.41 -15.61 27.40
C SER A 1103 22.91 -14.47 28.29
N GLU A 1104 22.21 -14.79 29.39
CA GLU A 1104 21.73 -13.77 30.35
C GLU A 1104 22.84 -12.86 30.90
N ARG A 1105 24.06 -13.40 31.02
CA ARG A 1105 25.25 -12.66 31.49
C ARG A 1105 25.91 -11.81 30.42
N GLY A 1106 25.70 -12.18 29.15
CA GLY A 1106 26.28 -11.52 28.00
C GLY A 1106 25.45 -10.36 27.46
N LEU A 1107 24.13 -10.38 27.67
CA LEU A 1107 23.23 -9.27 27.36
C LEU A 1107 23.57 -8.01 28.17
N ARG A 1108 24.15 -7.00 27.52
CA ARG A 1108 24.55 -5.74 28.18
C ARG A 1108 23.43 -4.72 28.07
N VAL A 1109 22.70 -4.50 29.16
CA VAL A 1109 21.73 -3.41 29.30
C VAL A 1109 22.37 -2.23 30.04
N LYS A 1110 22.37 -1.04 29.43
CA LYS A 1110 22.76 0.18 30.15
C LYS A 1110 21.72 0.46 31.24
N LYS A 1111 22.14 0.53 32.50
CA LYS A 1111 21.25 1.01 33.57
C LYS A 1111 20.85 2.45 33.24
N PRO A 1112 19.55 2.80 33.18
CA PRO A 1112 19.14 4.17 32.90
C PRO A 1112 19.78 5.09 33.93
N VAL A 1113 20.36 6.20 33.47
CA VAL A 1113 20.92 7.22 34.37
C VAL A 1113 19.80 7.67 35.28
N LYS A 1114 19.96 7.46 36.59
CA LYS A 1114 19.03 7.98 37.59
C LYS A 1114 19.17 9.50 37.63
N ASN A 1115 18.43 10.20 36.79
CA ASN A 1115 18.14 11.61 37.01
C ASN A 1115 17.15 11.69 38.18
N GLU A 1116 17.68 11.62 39.41
CA GLU A 1116 16.88 11.69 40.65
C GLU A 1116 16.10 13.00 40.79
N ASN A 1117 16.42 14.00 39.95
CA ASN A 1117 15.79 15.33 39.89
C ASN A 1117 14.95 15.60 38.62
N ASN A 1118 14.67 14.63 37.74
CA ASN A 1118 13.72 14.86 36.63
C ASN A 1118 12.74 13.68 36.40
N PRO A 1119 11.55 13.70 37.03
CA PRO A 1119 10.56 12.63 36.92
C PRO A 1119 9.76 12.70 35.61
N LYS A 1120 10.31 12.10 34.54
CA LYS A 1120 9.76 12.02 33.17
C LYS A 1120 9.81 13.35 32.39
N ALA A 1121 9.89 13.26 31.07
CA ALA A 1121 9.52 14.37 30.20
C ALA A 1121 7.99 14.54 30.29
N ILE A 1122 7.53 15.57 31.00
CA ILE A 1122 6.11 15.78 31.29
C ILE A 1122 5.45 16.65 30.20
N THR A 1123 6.24 17.45 29.48
CA THR A 1123 5.76 18.48 28.56
C THR A 1123 5.99 18.13 27.09
N PHE A 1124 5.19 18.73 26.19
CA PHE A 1124 5.27 18.53 24.75
C PHE A 1124 6.60 19.05 24.19
N GLU A 1125 7.08 20.16 24.74
CA GLU A 1125 8.35 20.83 24.42
C GLU A 1125 9.55 19.90 24.69
N GLU A 1126 9.50 19.09 25.74
CA GLU A 1126 10.54 18.10 26.03
C GLU A 1126 10.48 16.88 25.09
N LYS A 1127 9.29 16.46 24.65
CA LYS A 1127 9.14 15.41 23.62
C LYS A 1127 9.66 15.90 22.24
N MET A 1128 9.57 17.20 21.96
CA MET A 1128 10.03 17.86 20.74
C MET A 1128 11.53 18.18 20.68
N LYS A 1129 12.29 17.99 21.77
CA LYS A 1129 13.75 18.28 21.76
C LYS A 1129 14.47 17.43 20.70
N PRO A 1130 15.29 18.04 19.81
CA PRO A 1130 16.05 17.30 18.80
C PRO A 1130 16.87 16.17 19.41
N ILE A 1131 16.88 15.02 18.73
CA ILE A 1131 17.70 13.89 19.15
C ILE A 1131 19.17 14.28 18.99
N THR A 1132 19.99 14.10 20.02
CA THR A 1132 21.45 14.23 19.87
C THR A 1132 21.92 13.31 18.74
N PRO A 1133 22.56 13.84 17.68
CA PRO A 1133 23.02 13.03 16.55
C PRO A 1133 24.20 12.14 16.96
N PRO A 1134 24.53 11.09 16.18
CA PRO A 1134 25.77 10.35 16.35
C PRO A 1134 27.00 11.27 16.28
N SER A 1135 27.97 11.05 17.15
CA SER A 1135 29.26 11.75 17.10
C SER A 1135 30.23 11.01 16.17
N VAL A 1136 31.11 11.76 15.51
CA VAL A 1136 32.22 11.18 14.76
C VAL A 1136 33.31 10.80 15.77
N ILE A 1137 33.63 9.52 15.87
CA ILE A 1137 34.69 9.00 16.75
C ILE A 1137 36.00 8.71 16.00
N ARG A 1138 35.94 8.66 14.67
CA ARG A 1138 37.09 8.56 13.78
C ARG A 1138 36.72 9.16 12.43
N ASP A 1139 37.60 9.98 11.88
CA ASP A 1139 37.55 10.43 10.50
C ASP A 1139 38.96 10.41 9.93
N ASP A 1140 39.20 9.56 8.94
CA ASP A 1140 40.49 9.46 8.28
C ASP A 1140 40.69 10.57 7.21
N GLY A 1141 39.68 11.42 6.97
CA GLY A 1141 39.77 12.60 6.07
C GLY A 1141 39.71 12.28 4.57
N ASN A 1142 40.13 13.24 3.72
CA ASN A 1142 40.01 13.15 2.26
C ASN A 1142 40.84 12.02 1.60
N GLU A 1143 41.88 11.53 2.27
CA GLU A 1143 42.69 10.36 1.84
C GLU A 1143 42.30 9.09 2.62
N GLY A 1144 41.24 9.19 3.42
CA GLY A 1144 40.87 8.25 4.46
C GLY A 1144 40.11 7.03 3.99
N ARG A 1145 40.29 5.91 4.69
CA ARG A 1145 39.55 4.66 4.43
C ARG A 1145 38.27 4.52 5.26
N TRP A 1146 38.11 5.31 6.32
CA TRP A 1146 37.01 5.18 7.26
C TRP A 1146 36.57 6.53 7.84
N THR A 1147 35.26 6.75 7.88
CA THR A 1147 34.60 7.71 8.78
C THR A 1147 33.63 6.91 9.65
N VAL A 1148 33.76 6.99 10.98
CA VAL A 1148 33.03 6.18 11.94
C VAL A 1148 32.18 7.08 12.83
N TYR A 1149 30.87 6.92 12.70
CA TYR A 1149 29.86 7.54 13.55
C TYR A 1149 29.50 6.57 14.68
N PHE A 1150 29.38 7.09 15.89
CA PHE A 1150 28.96 6.32 17.06
C PHE A 1150 27.82 7.04 17.79
N LYS A 1151 26.84 6.27 18.22
CA LYS A 1151 25.84 6.71 19.20
C LYS A 1151 25.53 5.55 20.14
N GLU A 1152 25.65 5.80 21.44
CA GLU A 1152 25.11 4.92 22.47
C GLU A 1152 23.60 5.16 22.62
N ASP A 1153 22.82 4.10 22.83
CA ASP A 1153 21.36 4.22 23.00
C ASP A 1153 20.99 5.08 24.22
N ASP A 1154 20.20 6.12 23.97
CA ASP A 1154 19.68 7.09 24.92
C ASP A 1154 18.15 7.02 25.08
N ARG A 1155 17.48 6.06 24.42
CA ARG A 1155 16.01 6.00 24.30
C ARG A 1155 15.39 4.66 24.70
N PHE A 1156 15.90 3.55 24.17
CA PHE A 1156 15.20 2.27 24.23
C PHE A 1156 15.58 1.45 25.47
N GLY A 1157 16.83 1.56 25.93
CA GLY A 1157 17.36 0.80 27.06
C GLY A 1157 17.38 -0.71 26.83
N GLN A 1158 17.48 -1.14 25.56
CA GLN A 1158 17.49 -2.55 25.19
C GLN A 1158 18.94 -3.07 25.05
N PRO A 1159 19.20 -4.38 25.26
CA PRO A 1159 20.50 -4.98 25.01
C PRO A 1159 20.70 -5.26 23.53
N LYS A 1160 20.43 -4.28 22.67
CA LYS A 1160 20.55 -4.38 21.22
C LYS A 1160 21.52 -3.33 20.69
N ALA A 1161 22.23 -3.65 19.62
CA ALA A 1161 23.09 -2.73 18.91
C ALA A 1161 22.95 -2.93 17.40
N PHE A 1162 23.38 -1.94 16.63
CA PHE A 1162 23.39 -1.96 15.17
C PHE A 1162 24.74 -1.44 14.66
N MET A 1163 25.34 -2.16 13.74
CA MET A 1163 26.60 -1.81 13.07
C MET A 1163 26.31 -1.68 11.57
N ILE A 1164 26.50 -0.49 11.01
CA ILE A 1164 26.21 -0.21 9.60
C ILE A 1164 27.52 0.17 8.91
N PHE A 1165 27.95 -0.66 7.96
CA PHE A 1165 29.13 -0.46 7.14
C PHE A 1165 28.69 -0.05 5.74
N GLN A 1166 29.00 1.18 5.34
CA GLN A 1166 28.71 1.70 3.99
C GLN A 1166 30.01 1.72 3.18
N LEU A 1167 30.15 0.78 2.25
CA LEU A 1167 31.19 0.83 1.22
C LEU A 1167 30.74 1.82 0.14
N LEU A 1168 31.56 2.84 -0.12
CA LEU A 1168 31.35 3.80 -1.20
C LEU A 1168 32.20 3.42 -2.41
N THR A 1169 31.54 3.11 -3.53
CA THR A 1169 32.20 2.80 -4.80
C THR A 1169 31.20 2.89 -5.95
N ASP A 1170 31.58 3.61 -7.00
CA ASP A 1170 30.73 3.72 -8.20
C ASP A 1170 30.75 2.42 -9.02
N ALA A 1171 31.77 1.57 -8.82
CA ALA A 1171 32.08 0.40 -9.67
C ALA A 1171 30.95 -0.64 -9.78
N LEU A 1172 30.06 -0.71 -8.79
CA LEU A 1172 28.94 -1.65 -8.76
C LEU A 1172 27.74 -1.20 -9.63
N TYR A 1173 27.66 0.07 -10.00
CA TYR A 1173 26.47 0.66 -10.65
C TYR A 1173 26.77 1.49 -11.91
N GLN A 1174 27.99 1.47 -12.44
CA GLN A 1174 28.39 2.25 -13.64
C GLN A 1174 27.66 1.82 -14.93
N SER A 1175 27.08 0.62 -14.94
CA SER A 1175 26.30 0.09 -16.07
C SER A 1175 25.20 -0.86 -15.58
N PRO A 1176 24.12 -1.05 -16.36
CA PRO A 1176 23.07 -2.04 -16.04
C PRO A 1176 23.62 -3.45 -15.84
N THR A 1177 24.69 -3.84 -16.57
CA THR A 1177 25.34 -5.14 -16.42
C THR A 1177 26.07 -5.28 -15.08
N GLN A 1178 26.80 -4.25 -14.63
CA GLN A 1178 27.43 -4.26 -13.30
C GLN A 1178 26.38 -4.27 -12.18
N ALA A 1179 25.32 -3.46 -12.30
CA ALA A 1179 24.24 -3.44 -11.33
C ALA A 1179 23.56 -4.81 -11.21
N ALA A 1180 23.24 -5.46 -12.33
CA ALA A 1180 22.68 -6.81 -12.36
C ALA A 1180 23.63 -7.86 -11.76
N LEU A 1181 24.93 -7.81 -12.09
CA LEU A 1181 25.93 -8.73 -11.50
C LEU A 1181 26.10 -8.52 -9.99
N ALA A 1182 26.06 -7.27 -9.52
CA ALA A 1182 26.13 -6.94 -8.10
C ALA A 1182 24.89 -7.43 -7.35
N MET A 1183 23.68 -7.26 -7.91
CA MET A 1183 22.44 -7.81 -7.35
C MET A 1183 22.43 -9.35 -7.34
N LEU A 1184 22.92 -9.99 -8.40
CA LEU A 1184 23.10 -11.45 -8.43
C LEU A 1184 24.10 -11.92 -7.38
N TYR A 1185 25.20 -11.20 -7.17
CA TYR A 1185 26.16 -11.47 -6.10
C TYR A 1185 25.52 -11.32 -4.71
N GLN A 1186 24.74 -10.26 -4.47
CA GLN A 1186 23.98 -10.08 -3.24
C GLN A 1186 23.07 -11.27 -2.94
N ASN A 1187 22.25 -11.68 -3.91
CA ASN A 1187 21.32 -12.79 -3.73
C ASN A 1187 22.06 -14.12 -3.53
N SER A 1188 23.15 -14.35 -4.25
CA SER A 1188 23.99 -15.55 -4.10
C SER A 1188 24.70 -15.61 -2.75
N ALA A 1189 25.16 -14.47 -2.23
CA ALA A 1189 25.77 -14.37 -0.91
C ALA A 1189 24.74 -14.60 0.20
N ALA A 1190 23.52 -14.04 0.06
CA ALA A 1190 22.44 -14.25 1.01
C ALA A 1190 22.00 -15.73 1.08
N ASP A 1191 21.83 -16.37 -0.08
CA ASP A 1191 21.50 -17.81 -0.16
C ASP A 1191 22.59 -18.70 0.46
N ASN A 1192 23.85 -18.45 0.13
CA ASN A 1192 24.98 -19.23 0.65
C ASN A 1192 25.19 -19.07 2.16
N LEU A 1193 24.91 -17.88 2.70
CA LEU A 1193 25.01 -17.61 4.14
C LEU A 1193 23.78 -18.09 4.92
N ASN A 1194 22.67 -18.44 4.26
CA ASN A 1194 21.39 -18.70 4.93
C ASN A 1194 21.48 -19.84 5.96
N GLU A 1195 22.05 -21.00 5.62
CA GLU A 1195 22.14 -22.14 6.55
C GLU A 1195 22.97 -21.84 7.81
N TYR A 1196 23.96 -20.94 7.70
CA TYR A 1196 24.80 -20.52 8.82
C TYR A 1196 24.12 -19.42 9.66
N THR A 1197 23.44 -18.49 9.00
CA THR A 1197 22.86 -17.29 9.62
C THR A 1197 21.41 -17.49 10.09
N TYR A 1198 20.74 -18.56 9.70
CA TYR A 1198 19.37 -18.88 10.14
C TYR A 1198 19.27 -19.03 11.67
N ASP A 1199 20.19 -19.79 12.28
CA ASP A 1199 20.27 -19.95 13.74
C ASP A 1199 20.44 -18.57 14.43
N ALA A 1200 21.27 -17.69 13.86
CA ALA A 1200 21.45 -16.33 14.33
C ALA A 1200 20.17 -15.48 14.19
N ARG A 1201 19.45 -15.62 13.06
CA ARG A 1201 18.17 -14.95 12.79
C ARG A 1201 17.10 -15.34 13.80
N LEU A 1202 16.97 -16.64 14.10
CA LEU A 1202 16.09 -17.12 15.17
C LEU A 1202 16.47 -16.53 16.53
N ALA A 1203 17.77 -16.44 16.84
CA ALA A 1203 18.29 -15.83 18.06
C ALA A 1203 18.19 -14.29 18.10
N GLY A 1204 17.51 -13.65 17.14
CA GLY A 1204 17.32 -12.20 17.10
C GLY A 1204 18.55 -11.40 16.66
N LEU A 1205 19.49 -12.05 15.95
CA LEU A 1205 20.60 -11.41 15.24
C LEU A 1205 20.30 -11.36 13.74
N THR A 1206 20.39 -10.18 13.16
CA THR A 1206 20.08 -9.90 11.76
C THR A 1206 21.32 -9.41 11.04
N TYR A 1207 21.43 -9.78 9.77
CA TYR A 1207 22.34 -9.14 8.83
C TYR A 1207 21.57 -8.74 7.56
N ASP A 1208 22.02 -7.68 6.90
CA ASP A 1208 21.51 -7.22 5.61
C ASP A 1208 22.72 -6.81 4.76
N PHE A 1209 22.86 -7.40 3.57
CA PHE A 1209 23.82 -6.95 2.56
C PHE A 1209 23.03 -6.41 1.37
N GLN A 1210 23.19 -5.12 1.09
CA GLN A 1210 22.43 -4.42 0.06
C GLN A 1210 23.36 -3.67 -0.89
N VAL A 1211 23.25 -3.94 -2.20
CA VAL A 1211 23.87 -3.13 -3.24
C VAL A 1211 23.06 -1.84 -3.43
N LEU A 1212 23.76 -0.72 -3.51
CA LEU A 1212 23.20 0.62 -3.62
C LEU A 1212 23.82 1.35 -4.82
N PRO A 1213 23.17 2.38 -5.39
CA PRO A 1213 23.71 3.13 -6.52
C PRO A 1213 25.10 3.77 -6.29
N ARG A 1214 25.50 3.94 -5.02
CA ARG A 1214 26.81 4.51 -4.61
C ARG A 1214 27.75 3.48 -3.96
N GLY A 1215 27.46 2.18 -4.07
CA GLY A 1215 28.32 1.11 -3.54
C GLY A 1215 27.51 -0.01 -2.89
N ALA A 1216 27.83 -0.36 -1.64
CA ALA A 1216 27.12 -1.42 -0.92
C ALA A 1216 27.03 -1.10 0.57
N ARG A 1217 25.98 -1.60 1.23
CA ARG A 1217 25.74 -1.49 2.66
C ARG A 1217 25.74 -2.89 3.27
N LEU A 1218 26.40 -3.04 4.40
CA LEU A 1218 26.34 -4.23 5.25
C LEU A 1218 25.88 -3.79 6.64
N THR A 1219 24.70 -4.24 7.04
CA THR A 1219 24.13 -3.99 8.37
C THR A 1219 24.22 -5.27 9.19
N PHE A 1220 24.61 -5.16 10.44
CA PHE A 1220 24.39 -6.16 11.48
C PHE A 1220 23.58 -5.54 12.60
N GLY A 1221 22.62 -6.26 13.17
CA GLY A 1221 21.76 -5.73 14.22
C GLY A 1221 21.13 -6.82 15.07
N GLY A 1222 20.78 -6.52 16.31
CA GLY A 1222 20.17 -7.51 17.19
C GLY A 1222 20.74 -7.47 18.61
N TYR A 1223 20.57 -8.57 19.34
CA TYR A 1223 21.07 -8.69 20.72
C TYR A 1223 22.59 -8.59 20.81
N ASN A 1224 23.10 -7.77 21.72
CA ASN A 1224 24.49 -7.34 21.70
C ASN A 1224 25.53 -8.37 22.19
N ASP A 1225 25.11 -9.49 22.80
CA ASP A 1225 26.01 -10.54 23.29
C ASP A 1225 26.83 -11.19 22.16
N LYS A 1226 26.16 -11.50 21.05
CA LYS A 1226 26.70 -12.34 19.96
C LYS A 1226 26.95 -11.58 18.65
N LEU A 1227 26.93 -10.24 18.69
CA LEU A 1227 27.32 -9.38 17.56
C LEU A 1227 28.85 -9.33 17.37
N GLU A 1228 29.61 -9.38 18.45
CA GLU A 1228 31.04 -9.71 18.40
C GLU A 1228 31.13 -11.24 18.31
N GLY A 1229 31.27 -11.77 17.10
CA GLY A 1229 31.34 -13.22 16.90
C GLY A 1229 32.51 -13.84 17.68
N GLU A 1230 32.24 -14.93 18.41
CA GLU A 1230 33.29 -15.72 19.08
C GLU A 1230 34.17 -16.40 18.03
N TYR A 1231 35.19 -15.69 17.55
CA TYR A 1231 36.39 -16.29 16.99
C TYR A 1231 37.23 -16.85 18.15
N ASN A 1232 36.89 -18.08 18.57
CA ASN A 1232 37.74 -18.98 19.37
C ASN A 1232 38.23 -20.13 18.49
#